data_AF-A0A1V6VZI4-F1
#
_entry.id   AF-A0A1V6VZI4-F1
#
_cell.length_a   1.000
_cell.length_b   1.000
_cell.length_c   1.000
_cell.angle_alpha   90.00
_cell.angle_beta   90.00
_cell.angle_gamma   90.00
#
_symmetry.space_group_name_H-M   'P 1'
#
loop_
_entity.id
_entity.type
_entity.pdbx_description
1 polymer ?
#
loop_
_entity_poly.entity_id
_entity_poly.type
_entity_poly.pdbx_seq_one_letter_code
_entity_poly.pdbx_strand_id
1 'polypeptide(L)'
;MEWNLHESTQGSAGLWDSHFRVGGAKGSNLQTSDCPKESGTVKKDCIAAALILRMTRSSSAYLENVWVWTADHDLDRFSQDQIDIYAARGILIESQGPTWLYGTSSEHHALYQYELYQAKDIVMGMIQTESPYYQPVPRAPQPFIVGQFPADPDFTNCTTSSATCPVSWALRIIDSSSVYLLGAGLYSWFSDYSQTCVDNDLCEDRAFEIEKSFDIWVYNLVTKATRDMVSPAGEIPTYAAANKNEFLSSLLAWVRKSKDIIGSREFPGFTMWSADVEALSSLPSACKTSLSQKVKCDPWAKMFLKDTYRGSLNNDTLIDSICDGTCGASLKGLFDSVQTGCIGYNISGSAPTKYGGQIWSGWNETCLKDPATGDYCNDVINGFSGVIYTKDMSESKLCSLCFVERLKMMQSSSYSVYDKYFQADLEVVHAQCGLSGPTTMPPSLDAPPEFPPDPVCVSGAFHTTVSGDTCDSIALKYGVSSAALVMANPRQLMICDELPSSMDLCLPTTCASTYLMQKNDTCKSIESANVLSPGDVRQYNPWVGFDCSNLQSSTESFGHILCLGVEGGNYTATAPIPGVTLSPGKTTGYAQTAVDAPSNATVAEGSTLECGKWHIFSQGENCATICVQESITSALFLQLNPSLSSSNCSTALVIGNAYCVVPTLGWATASS
;
A
#
# COMPACT_ATOMS: atom_id res chain seq x y z
N MET A 1 4.93 15.52 18.38
CA MET A 1 5.01 16.63 17.41
C MET A 1 5.63 16.11 16.13
N GLU A 2 4.98 16.35 15.00
CA GLU A 2 5.57 16.15 13.68
C GLU A 2 5.99 17.51 13.13
N TRP A 3 7.28 17.66 12.87
CA TRP A 3 7.94 18.87 12.41
C TRP A 3 8.21 18.75 10.92
N ASN A 4 7.41 19.47 10.13
CA ASN A 4 7.43 19.45 8.66
C ASN A 4 8.02 20.73 8.05
N LEU A 5 8.16 21.78 8.86
CA LEU A 5 8.57 23.10 8.40
C LEU A 5 10.03 23.08 7.94
N HIS A 6 10.30 23.73 6.82
CA HIS A 6 11.64 24.06 6.38
C HIS A 6 11.89 25.56 6.60
N GLU A 7 13.10 25.90 7.01
CA GLU A 7 13.49 27.29 7.25
C GLU A 7 13.46 28.13 5.96
N SER A 8 13.09 29.40 6.11
CA SER A 8 13.18 30.40 5.04
C SER A 8 14.54 31.10 5.03
N THR A 9 15.14 31.23 6.21
CA THR A 9 16.53 31.64 6.47
C THR A 9 17.09 30.80 7.62
N GLN A 10 18.42 30.68 7.73
CA GLN A 10 19.06 29.88 8.79
C GLN A 10 18.49 30.20 10.19
N GLY A 11 17.99 29.17 10.86
CA GLY A 11 17.41 29.27 12.21
C GLY A 11 16.00 29.86 12.27
N SER A 12 15.35 30.15 11.15
CA SER A 12 13.97 30.71 11.16
C SER A 12 12.88 29.68 11.52
N ALA A 13 13.20 28.39 11.48
CA ALA A 13 12.34 27.31 11.93
C ALA A 13 13.00 26.66 13.15
N GLY A 14 12.49 26.90 14.36
CA GLY A 14 13.13 26.40 15.57
C GLY A 14 12.30 26.39 16.84
N LEU A 15 12.88 25.82 17.89
CA LEU A 15 12.35 25.71 19.24
C LEU A 15 13.41 26.21 20.24
N TRP A 16 13.00 27.07 21.18
CA TRP A 16 13.81 27.57 22.28
C TRP A 16 13.02 27.41 23.58
N ASP A 17 13.65 26.90 24.64
CA ASP A 17 13.02 26.69 25.97
C ASP A 17 11.65 25.99 25.87
N SER A 18 11.54 25.08 24.90
CA SER A 18 10.29 24.41 24.54
C SER A 18 10.48 22.92 24.77
N HIS A 19 9.84 22.41 25.80
CA HIS A 19 10.07 21.06 26.30
C HIS A 19 8.86 20.16 26.05
N PHE A 20 9.14 18.88 25.88
CA PHE A 20 8.15 17.82 25.82
C PHE A 20 8.25 17.02 27.11
N ARG A 21 7.17 17.01 27.87
CA ARG A 21 7.06 16.22 29.11
C ARG A 21 5.92 15.24 28.99
N VAL A 22 6.23 13.96 29.15
CA VAL A 22 5.25 12.87 29.11
C VAL A 22 5.09 12.30 30.52
N GLY A 23 4.00 12.68 31.18
CA GLY A 23 3.65 12.23 32.53
C GLY A 23 4.42 12.91 33.67
N GLY A 24 4.35 12.33 34.87
CA GLY A 24 5.09 12.78 36.06
C GLY A 24 4.66 14.13 36.64
N ALA A 25 3.47 14.63 36.32
CA ALA A 25 2.96 15.90 36.83
C ALA A 25 1.43 15.91 36.89
N LYS A 26 0.86 16.78 37.74
CA LYS A 26 -0.58 16.98 37.84
C LYS A 26 -1.21 17.32 36.49
N GLY A 27 -2.35 16.68 36.23
CA GLY A 27 -3.09 16.83 34.98
C GLY A 27 -2.64 15.88 33.87
N SER A 28 -1.58 15.08 34.07
CA SER A 28 -1.17 14.07 33.09
C SER A 28 -1.93 12.75 33.21
N ASN A 29 -2.53 12.46 34.38
CA ASN A 29 -3.08 11.14 34.74
C ASN A 29 -2.03 10.00 34.67
N LEU A 30 -0.75 10.37 34.82
CA LEU A 30 0.42 9.50 34.78
C LEU A 30 1.33 9.85 35.95
N GLN A 31 0.78 9.86 37.16
CA GLN A 31 1.47 10.15 38.41
C GLN A 31 1.74 8.88 39.21
N THR A 32 2.38 8.97 40.38
CA THR A 32 2.70 7.79 41.21
C THR A 32 1.49 6.89 41.52
N SER A 33 0.30 7.48 41.71
CA SER A 33 -0.92 6.71 41.95
C SER A 33 -1.40 5.94 40.72
N ASP A 34 -1.05 6.42 39.53
CA ASP A 34 -1.48 5.84 38.26
C ASP A 34 -0.44 4.83 37.76
N CYS A 35 0.84 5.19 37.81
CA CYS A 35 1.94 4.47 37.17
C CYS A 35 3.08 4.17 38.15
N PRO A 36 2.83 3.45 39.26
CA PRO A 36 3.89 3.12 40.22
C PRO A 36 4.93 2.20 39.56
N LYS A 37 6.20 2.42 39.91
CA LYS A 37 7.28 1.52 39.48
C LYS A 37 7.11 0.09 40.01
N GLU A 38 7.78 -0.87 39.36
CA GLU A 38 7.85 -2.27 39.80
C GLU A 38 6.47 -2.91 39.99
N SER A 39 5.48 -2.48 39.21
CA SER A 39 4.09 -2.98 39.29
C SER A 39 3.94 -4.45 38.83
N GLY A 40 5.02 -5.07 38.33
CA GLY A 40 5.11 -6.46 37.91
C GLY A 40 4.49 -6.77 36.54
N THR A 41 3.75 -5.83 35.95
CA THR A 41 3.16 -5.95 34.60
C THR A 41 3.03 -4.59 33.95
N VAL A 42 3.08 -4.52 32.61
CA VAL A 42 2.82 -3.26 31.89
C VAL A 42 1.38 -2.84 32.11
N LYS A 43 1.18 -1.71 32.79
CA LYS A 43 -0.13 -1.08 32.90
C LYS A 43 -0.46 -0.31 31.62
N LYS A 44 -1.53 -0.73 30.93
CA LYS A 44 -1.95 -0.14 29.65
C LYS A 44 -2.19 1.36 29.71
N ASP A 45 -2.78 1.84 30.81
CA ASP A 45 -3.05 3.26 31.02
C ASP A 45 -1.77 4.11 31.15
N CYS A 46 -0.61 3.49 31.37
CA CYS A 46 0.69 4.15 31.45
C CYS A 46 1.44 4.17 30.11
N ILE A 47 0.83 3.66 29.04
CA ILE A 47 1.37 3.78 27.67
C ILE A 47 0.94 5.13 27.11
N ALA A 48 1.89 6.05 26.98
CA ALA A 48 1.60 7.47 26.82
C ALA A 48 1.91 8.03 25.42
N ALA A 49 2.93 7.52 24.72
CA ALA A 49 3.34 8.09 23.43
C ALA A 49 3.96 7.07 22.47
N ALA A 50 3.66 7.21 21.17
CA ALA A 50 4.29 6.42 20.10
C ALA A 50 5.61 7.03 19.60
N LEU A 51 5.69 8.36 19.53
CA LEU A 51 6.89 9.14 19.19
C LEU A 51 6.66 10.59 19.65
N ILE A 52 7.64 11.19 20.32
CA ILE A 52 7.46 12.54 20.87
C ILE A 52 7.82 13.62 19.86
N LEU A 53 8.94 13.50 19.15
CA LEU A 53 9.34 14.47 18.13
C LEU A 53 9.81 13.75 16.85
N ARG A 54 9.19 14.10 15.73
CA ARG A 54 9.60 13.65 14.39
C ARG A 54 9.98 14.86 13.55
N MET A 55 11.21 14.91 13.04
CA MET A 55 11.62 15.86 11.99
C MET A 55 11.57 15.12 10.66
N THR A 56 10.61 15.46 9.81
CA THR A 56 10.41 14.74 8.55
C THR A 56 11.46 15.12 7.51
N ARG A 57 11.50 14.35 6.41
CA ARG A 57 12.54 14.48 5.38
C ARG A 57 12.67 15.89 4.81
N SER A 58 11.55 16.56 4.54
CA SER A 58 11.53 17.91 3.95
C SER A 58 11.76 19.03 4.96
N SER A 59 11.94 18.70 6.25
CA SER A 59 12.04 19.70 7.30
C SER A 59 13.48 20.15 7.54
N SER A 60 13.62 21.30 8.19
CA SER A 60 14.87 21.79 8.77
C SER A 60 14.54 22.34 10.17
N ALA A 61 15.50 22.36 11.10
CA ALA A 61 15.18 22.76 12.46
C ALA A 61 16.37 23.34 13.24
N TYR A 62 16.12 24.35 14.05
CA TYR A 62 17.05 24.85 15.07
C TYR A 62 16.46 24.64 16.46
N LEU A 63 17.04 23.73 17.25
CA LEU A 63 16.57 23.40 18.59
C LEU A 63 17.62 23.84 19.60
N GLU A 64 17.22 24.69 20.53
CA GLU A 64 18.09 25.14 21.63
C GLU A 64 17.37 24.98 22.98
N ASN A 65 18.04 24.33 23.92
CA ASN A 65 17.46 24.01 25.23
C ASN A 65 16.09 23.31 25.13
N VAL A 66 16.05 22.22 24.35
CA VAL A 66 14.85 21.39 24.18
C VAL A 66 15.03 20.09 24.96
N TRP A 67 14.09 19.80 25.84
CA TRP A 67 14.09 18.58 26.65
C TRP A 67 12.90 17.71 26.27
N VAL A 68 13.18 16.48 25.81
CA VAL A 68 12.21 15.45 25.48
C VAL A 68 12.28 14.39 26.58
N TRP A 69 11.37 14.50 27.55
CA TRP A 69 11.42 13.72 28.78
C TRP A 69 10.16 12.87 28.95
N THR A 70 10.38 11.56 29.03
CA THR A 70 9.37 10.65 29.57
C THR A 70 9.63 10.49 31.05
N ALA A 71 8.63 10.78 31.88
CA ALA A 71 8.88 10.96 33.29
C ALA A 71 9.34 9.66 33.99
N ASP A 72 10.53 9.70 34.59
CA ASP A 72 11.07 8.64 35.43
C ASP A 72 10.63 8.77 36.90
N HIS A 73 10.14 9.96 37.31
CA HIS A 73 9.61 10.25 38.64
C HIS A 73 8.47 11.29 38.63
N ASP A 74 7.70 11.33 39.72
CA ASP A 74 6.60 12.29 39.92
C ASP A 74 7.13 13.62 40.50
N LEU A 75 7.07 14.68 39.70
CA LEU A 75 7.53 16.03 40.04
C LEU A 75 6.65 16.73 41.08
N ASP A 76 5.40 16.29 41.21
CA ASP A 76 4.41 16.91 42.09
C ASP A 76 4.40 16.29 43.50
N ARG A 77 5.32 15.35 43.78
CA ARG A 77 5.56 14.78 45.10
C ARG A 77 6.93 15.17 45.64
N PHE A 78 6.97 15.54 46.92
CA PHE A 78 8.21 15.91 47.59
C PHE A 78 9.25 14.78 47.61
N SER A 79 8.82 13.52 47.67
CA SER A 79 9.70 12.35 47.66
C SER A 79 10.26 12.00 46.28
N GLN A 80 9.74 12.61 45.20
CA GLN A 80 10.10 12.29 43.81
C GLN A 80 10.01 10.78 43.54
N ASP A 81 8.87 10.19 43.91
CA ASP A 81 8.65 8.75 43.72
C ASP A 81 8.84 8.37 42.24
N GLN A 82 9.67 7.37 41.97
CA GLN A 82 9.89 6.82 40.63
C GLN A 82 8.62 6.15 40.07
N ILE A 83 8.44 6.24 38.75
CA ILE A 83 7.21 5.81 38.04
C ILE A 83 7.52 5.12 36.71
N ASP A 84 6.61 4.23 36.27
CA ASP A 84 6.71 3.52 34.99
C ASP A 84 5.79 4.15 33.94
N ILE A 85 6.31 5.04 33.10
CA ILE A 85 5.59 5.58 31.93
C ILE A 85 6.25 5.07 30.66
N TYR A 86 5.43 4.58 29.73
CA TYR A 86 5.92 4.00 28.48
C TYR A 86 5.69 4.97 27.33
N ALA A 87 6.78 5.57 26.84
CA ALA A 87 6.84 6.22 25.55
C ALA A 87 7.80 5.45 24.64
N ALA A 88 7.41 5.17 23.40
CA ALA A 88 8.21 4.27 22.57
C ALA A 88 9.50 4.92 22.08
N ARG A 89 9.43 6.17 21.62
CA ARG A 89 10.52 6.85 20.88
C ARG A 89 10.64 8.30 21.30
N GLY A 90 11.88 8.77 21.44
CA GLY A 90 12.17 10.17 21.75
C GLY A 90 12.11 11.05 20.51
N ILE A 91 13.25 11.18 19.83
CA ILE A 91 13.44 12.06 18.68
C ILE A 91 13.85 11.24 17.46
N LEU A 92 13.03 11.29 16.40
CA LEU A 92 13.34 10.76 15.07
C LEU A 92 13.66 11.90 14.13
N ILE A 93 14.81 11.82 13.45
CA ILE A 93 15.31 12.82 12.51
C ILE A 93 15.48 12.16 11.14
N GLU A 94 14.67 12.58 10.17
CA GLU A 94 14.77 12.21 8.75
C GLU A 94 15.17 13.41 7.88
N SER A 95 15.25 14.60 8.49
CA SER A 95 15.59 15.88 7.87
C SER A 95 16.81 15.77 6.96
N GLN A 96 16.70 16.37 5.77
CA GLN A 96 17.83 16.57 4.86
C GLN A 96 18.64 17.84 5.18
N GLY A 97 18.29 18.50 6.29
CA GLY A 97 18.96 19.64 6.84
C GLY A 97 18.60 20.99 6.20
N PRO A 98 19.20 22.08 6.70
CA PRO A 98 20.13 22.05 7.83
C PRO A 98 19.39 21.89 9.18
N THR A 99 19.92 21.05 10.06
CA THR A 99 19.31 20.82 11.39
C THR A 99 20.36 20.93 12.49
N TRP A 100 20.07 21.75 13.50
CA TRP A 100 20.93 22.02 14.64
C TRP A 100 20.22 21.68 15.96
N LEU A 101 20.90 20.89 16.79
CA LEU A 101 20.45 20.52 18.13
C LEU A 101 21.49 21.00 19.15
N TYR A 102 21.24 22.14 19.76
CA TYR A 102 22.10 22.76 20.76
C TYR A 102 21.55 22.55 22.18
N GLY A 103 22.28 21.76 22.98
CA GLY A 103 21.89 21.48 24.35
C GLY A 103 20.55 20.75 24.47
N THR A 104 20.29 19.77 23.60
CA THR A 104 19.04 18.99 23.63
C THR A 104 19.19 17.73 24.48
N SER A 105 18.12 17.33 25.17
CA SER A 105 18.07 16.09 25.95
C SER A 105 16.88 15.23 25.49
N SER A 106 17.07 13.92 25.40
CA SER A 106 16.00 12.96 25.12
C SER A 106 16.17 11.74 26.03
N GLU A 107 15.18 11.44 26.88
CA GLU A 107 15.37 10.47 27.96
C GLU A 107 14.15 9.57 28.19
N HIS A 108 14.46 8.32 28.57
CA HIS A 108 13.53 7.30 29.07
C HIS A 108 12.49 6.81 28.06
N HIS A 109 12.87 6.73 26.78
CA HIS A 109 12.05 6.11 25.73
C HIS A 109 12.41 4.64 25.54
N ALA A 110 11.40 3.79 25.32
CA ALA A 110 11.55 2.34 25.34
C ALA A 110 12.42 1.77 24.19
N LEU A 111 12.43 2.40 23.02
CA LEU A 111 13.16 1.93 21.83
C LEU A 111 14.46 2.71 21.62
N TYR A 112 14.37 4.03 21.56
CA TYR A 112 15.51 4.91 21.37
C TYR A 112 15.26 6.34 21.84
N GLN A 113 16.34 7.02 22.22
CA GLN A 113 16.31 8.43 22.61
C GLN A 113 16.46 9.35 21.39
N TYR A 114 17.47 9.08 20.55
CA TYR A 114 17.68 9.72 19.25
C TYR A 114 17.86 8.69 18.14
N GLU A 115 17.18 8.90 17.02
CA GLU A 115 17.38 8.14 15.79
C GLU A 115 17.49 9.07 14.59
N LEU A 116 18.58 8.95 13.85
CA LEU A 116 18.79 9.59 12.55
C LEU A 116 18.60 8.53 11.49
N TYR A 117 17.59 8.71 10.63
CA TYR A 117 17.28 7.77 9.56
C TYR A 117 17.28 8.46 8.21
N GLN A 118 18.20 8.06 7.33
CA GLN A 118 18.43 8.73 6.04
C GLN A 118 18.62 10.25 6.17
N ALA A 119 19.07 10.73 7.33
CA ALA A 119 19.22 12.14 7.61
C ALA A 119 20.50 12.69 6.99
N LYS A 120 20.51 13.99 6.72
CA LYS A 120 21.66 14.70 6.17
C LYS A 120 21.83 16.09 6.76
N ASP A 121 23.08 16.55 6.86
CA ASP A 121 23.45 17.91 7.25
C ASP A 121 22.94 18.26 8.67
N ILE A 122 23.37 17.44 9.64
CA ILE A 122 22.93 17.50 11.04
C ILE A 122 24.09 17.90 11.95
N VAL A 123 23.86 18.85 12.85
CA VAL A 123 24.77 19.22 13.94
C VAL A 123 24.07 18.99 15.28
N MET A 124 24.74 18.30 16.20
CA MET A 124 24.22 17.95 17.53
C MET A 124 25.31 18.28 18.56
N GLY A 125 25.05 19.14 19.55
CA GLY A 125 26.09 19.58 20.47
C GLY A 125 25.62 20.44 21.66
N MET A 126 25.81 20.05 22.91
CA MET A 126 25.91 18.66 23.36
C MET A 126 24.50 18.05 23.41
N ILE A 127 24.38 16.76 23.11
CA ILE A 127 23.17 16.00 23.40
C ILE A 127 23.32 15.18 24.68
N GLN A 128 22.21 14.83 25.30
CA GLN A 128 22.18 14.01 26.50
C GLN A 128 21.04 12.98 26.45
N THR A 129 21.26 11.79 27.01
CA THR A 129 20.29 10.70 27.05
C THR A 129 20.39 9.81 28.29
N GLU A 130 19.25 9.28 28.74
CA GLU A 130 19.15 8.19 29.71
C GLU A 130 18.22 7.07 29.21
N SER A 131 18.59 5.82 29.50
CA SER A 131 17.69 4.68 29.34
C SER A 131 16.53 4.72 30.37
N PRO A 132 15.35 4.15 30.07
CA PRO A 132 14.28 4.04 31.05
C PRO A 132 14.68 3.11 32.21
N TYR A 133 14.46 3.56 33.45
CA TYR A 133 14.98 2.86 34.63
C TYR A 133 14.39 1.47 34.87
N TYR A 134 13.17 1.24 34.36
CA TYR A 134 12.49 -0.04 34.43
C TYR A 134 13.14 -1.09 33.52
N GLN A 135 13.87 -0.72 32.47
CA GLN A 135 14.43 -1.70 31.55
C GLN A 135 15.50 -2.55 32.28
N PRO A 136 15.48 -3.89 32.07
CA PRO A 136 14.81 -4.63 30.99
C PRO A 136 13.43 -5.22 31.35
N VAL A 137 12.67 -4.64 32.29
CA VAL A 137 11.34 -5.11 32.70
C VAL A 137 10.28 -4.00 32.46
N PRO A 138 9.56 -4.01 31.32
CA PRO A 138 9.68 -4.93 30.20
C PRO A 138 10.92 -4.66 29.33
N ARG A 139 11.29 -5.68 28.55
CA ARG A 139 12.40 -5.65 27.59
C ARG A 139 12.00 -4.81 26.37
N ALA A 140 12.91 -4.01 25.81
CA ALA A 140 12.65 -3.43 24.48
C ALA A 140 12.43 -4.56 23.44
N PRO A 141 11.45 -4.46 22.51
CA PRO A 141 10.62 -3.28 22.23
C PRO A 141 9.30 -3.17 23.01
N GLN A 142 9.03 -4.08 23.95
CA GLN A 142 7.77 -4.08 24.70
C GLN A 142 7.59 -2.78 25.52
N PRO A 143 6.35 -2.26 25.63
CA PRO A 143 5.09 -2.84 25.17
C PRO A 143 4.68 -2.49 23.72
N PHE A 144 5.62 -2.01 22.90
CA PHE A 144 5.33 -1.48 21.58
C PHE A 144 5.52 -2.49 20.46
N ILE A 145 4.82 -2.24 19.36
CA ILE A 145 5.01 -2.93 18.08
C ILE A 145 5.96 -2.09 17.23
N VAL A 146 6.95 -2.75 16.65
CA VAL A 146 7.95 -2.15 15.75
C VAL A 146 7.42 -2.05 14.31
N GLY A 147 8.00 -1.17 13.49
CA GLY A 147 7.61 -0.95 12.10
C GLY A 147 6.54 0.13 11.90
N GLN A 148 6.23 0.89 12.95
CA GLN A 148 5.37 2.08 12.87
C GLN A 148 6.14 3.30 12.39
N PHE A 149 7.44 3.35 12.69
CA PHE A 149 8.37 4.38 12.26
C PHE A 149 9.55 3.72 11.52
N PRO A 150 10.20 4.44 10.58
CA PRO A 150 11.23 3.83 9.78
C PRO A 150 12.42 3.41 10.64
N ALA A 151 13.01 2.25 10.32
CA ALA A 151 14.18 1.69 10.99
C ALA A 151 14.05 1.38 12.48
N ASP A 152 12.83 1.29 13.03
CA ASP A 152 12.59 0.86 14.42
C ASP A 152 13.50 -0.32 14.84
N PRO A 153 14.19 -0.23 15.99
CA PRO A 153 15.00 -1.33 16.49
C PRO A 153 14.09 -2.47 17.00
N ASP A 154 14.28 -3.66 16.46
CA ASP A 154 13.45 -4.83 16.78
C ASP A 154 13.98 -5.68 17.96
N PHE A 155 15.22 -5.46 18.37
CA PHE A 155 15.93 -6.19 19.43
C PHE A 155 15.94 -7.72 19.26
N THR A 156 15.68 -8.23 18.05
CA THR A 156 15.61 -9.67 17.75
C THR A 156 16.95 -10.38 17.90
N ASN A 157 18.06 -9.63 17.83
CA ASN A 157 19.41 -10.13 18.07
C ASN A 157 19.75 -10.31 19.56
N CYS A 158 18.88 -9.91 20.48
CA CYS A 158 19.09 -10.11 21.91
C CYS A 158 18.59 -11.48 22.36
N THR A 159 19.46 -12.25 23.04
CA THR A 159 19.06 -13.53 23.64
C THR A 159 18.03 -13.31 24.75
N THR A 160 17.11 -14.25 24.94
CA THR A 160 16.07 -14.18 25.99
C THR A 160 16.64 -14.12 27.40
N SER A 161 17.88 -14.59 27.60
CA SER A 161 18.59 -14.56 28.88
C SER A 161 19.35 -13.25 29.16
N SER A 162 19.59 -12.40 28.15
CA SER A 162 20.36 -11.16 28.34
C SER A 162 19.52 -10.07 29.03
N ALA A 163 19.99 -9.51 30.13
CA ALA A 163 19.35 -8.37 30.80
C ALA A 163 19.82 -7.01 30.25
N THR A 164 20.98 -6.96 29.61
CA THR A 164 21.68 -5.72 29.22
C THR A 164 21.56 -5.40 27.72
N CYS A 165 21.25 -6.39 26.88
CA CYS A 165 21.02 -6.18 25.44
C CYS A 165 19.69 -5.49 25.09
N PRO A 166 18.54 -5.82 25.73
CA PRO A 166 17.22 -5.30 25.33
C PRO A 166 16.90 -3.95 26.01
N VAL A 167 17.90 -3.07 26.08
CA VAL A 167 17.80 -1.71 26.63
C VAL A 167 17.78 -0.74 25.46
N SER A 168 17.00 0.34 25.59
CA SER A 168 16.80 1.36 24.56
C SER A 168 18.14 1.91 24.04
N TRP A 169 18.20 2.22 22.76
CA TRP A 169 19.37 2.89 22.20
C TRP A 169 19.45 4.35 22.62
N ALA A 170 20.62 4.83 23.01
CA ALA A 170 20.86 6.25 23.26
C ALA A 170 20.86 7.04 21.94
N LEU A 171 21.63 6.58 20.95
CA LEU A 171 21.72 7.20 19.63
C LEU A 171 21.84 6.15 18.54
N ARG A 172 21.09 6.32 17.45
CA ARG A 172 21.24 5.52 16.24
C ARG A 172 21.43 6.42 15.03
N ILE A 173 22.41 6.11 14.19
CA ILE A 173 22.64 6.79 12.91
C ILE A 173 22.60 5.75 11.79
N ILE A 174 21.50 5.76 11.04
CA ILE A 174 21.16 4.72 10.07
C ILE A 174 21.00 5.35 8.68
N ASP A 175 21.72 4.81 7.69
CA ASP A 175 21.66 5.28 6.28
C ASP A 175 21.87 6.80 6.11
N SER A 176 22.58 7.45 7.04
CA SER A 176 22.68 8.92 7.14
C SER A 176 24.07 9.42 6.75
N SER A 177 24.19 10.72 6.47
CA SER A 177 25.48 11.32 6.10
C SER A 177 25.65 12.76 6.56
N SER A 178 26.90 13.22 6.68
CA SER A 178 27.23 14.59 7.09
C SER A 178 26.59 14.95 8.44
N VAL A 179 26.96 14.17 9.46
CA VAL A 179 26.49 14.32 10.84
C VAL A 179 27.66 14.71 11.75
N TYR A 180 27.52 15.82 12.45
CA TYR A 180 28.50 16.34 13.39
C TYR A 180 27.96 16.28 14.82
N LEU A 181 28.48 15.34 15.60
CA LEU A 181 28.19 15.19 17.02
C LEU A 181 29.31 15.87 17.82
N LEU A 182 29.06 17.10 18.26
CA LEU A 182 29.98 17.98 18.96
C LEU A 182 29.75 17.93 20.48
N GLY A 183 29.83 16.72 21.03
CA GLY A 183 29.57 16.42 22.44
C GLY A 183 28.33 15.56 22.63
N ALA A 184 28.45 14.51 23.44
CA ALA A 184 27.32 13.67 23.83
C ALA A 184 27.54 13.06 25.22
N GLY A 185 26.50 13.05 26.05
CA GLY A 185 26.45 12.31 27.31
C GLY A 185 25.37 11.23 27.23
N LEU A 186 25.77 9.97 27.12
CA LEU A 186 24.85 8.84 26.94
C LEU A 186 24.89 7.90 28.15
N TYR A 187 23.86 7.90 28.98
CA TYR A 187 23.91 7.26 30.29
C TYR A 187 22.92 6.11 30.44
N SER A 188 23.35 5.11 31.19
CA SER A 188 22.52 4.00 31.65
C SER A 188 22.78 3.82 33.13
N TRP A 189 21.76 3.99 33.96
CA TRP A 189 21.92 4.06 35.42
C TRP A 189 21.36 2.87 36.17
N PHE A 190 20.49 2.10 35.52
CA PHE A 190 19.69 1.08 36.17
C PHE A 190 19.58 -0.17 35.32
N SER A 191 19.32 -1.28 36.01
CA SER A 191 18.73 -2.49 35.44
C SER A 191 17.57 -2.86 36.37
N ASP A 192 16.34 -2.66 35.92
CA ASP A 192 15.12 -2.87 36.72
C ASP A 192 15.22 -2.16 38.09
N TYR A 193 15.43 -0.84 38.04
CA TYR A 193 15.62 0.05 39.20
C TYR A 193 16.80 -0.26 40.14
N SER A 194 17.59 -1.30 39.88
CA SER A 194 18.83 -1.58 40.60
C SER A 194 20.01 -0.85 39.96
N GLN A 195 20.83 -0.20 40.79
CA GLN A 195 22.09 0.44 40.37
C GLN A 195 23.32 -0.46 40.53
N THR A 196 23.18 -1.73 40.92
CA THR A 196 24.34 -2.65 41.04
C THR A 196 25.13 -2.78 39.73
N CYS A 197 24.48 -2.56 38.59
CA CYS A 197 25.12 -2.54 37.28
C CYS A 197 26.08 -1.35 37.09
N VAL A 198 25.87 -0.23 37.77
CA VAL A 198 26.70 0.99 37.70
C VAL A 198 28.09 0.74 38.24
N ASP A 199 28.19 -0.01 39.34
CA ASP A 199 29.46 -0.40 39.96
C ASP A 199 30.30 -1.31 39.05
N ASN A 200 29.63 -2.04 38.17
CA ASN A 200 30.25 -2.94 37.19
C ASN A 200 30.38 -2.31 35.79
N ASP A 201 29.97 -1.06 35.63
CA ASP A 201 29.87 -0.35 34.34
C ASP A 201 29.14 -1.16 33.23
N LEU A 202 28.06 -1.87 33.60
CA LEU A 202 27.36 -2.81 32.70
C LEU A 202 25.84 -2.84 32.95
N CYS A 203 25.19 -1.68 32.89
CA CYS A 203 23.73 -1.58 32.88
C CYS A 203 23.14 -1.91 31.50
N GLU A 204 23.87 -1.64 30.43
CA GLU A 204 23.50 -2.00 29.07
C GLU A 204 24.71 -2.44 28.23
N ASP A 205 24.44 -3.22 27.19
CA ASP A 205 25.49 -3.70 26.29
C ASP A 205 25.98 -2.61 25.32
N ARG A 206 25.09 -1.71 24.88
CA ARG A 206 25.33 -0.85 23.72
C ARG A 206 24.48 0.42 23.78
N ALA A 207 25.10 1.58 23.54
CA ALA A 207 24.43 2.88 23.57
C ALA A 207 24.26 3.54 22.19
N PHE A 208 25.30 3.47 21.35
CA PHE A 208 25.38 4.23 20.10
C PHE A 208 25.60 3.32 18.89
N GLU A 209 24.57 3.16 18.05
CA GLU A 209 24.65 2.41 16.79
C GLU A 209 24.95 3.31 15.59
N ILE A 210 25.79 2.82 14.67
CA ILE A 210 25.97 3.41 13.34
C ILE A 210 25.85 2.30 12.29
N GLU A 211 24.94 2.46 11.33
CA GLU A 211 24.72 1.50 10.25
C GLU A 211 24.64 2.22 8.90
N LYS A 212 25.35 1.68 7.90
CA LYS A 212 25.38 2.15 6.50
C LYS A 212 25.50 3.67 6.35
N SER A 213 26.30 4.31 7.19
CA SER A 213 26.40 5.78 7.25
C SER A 213 27.84 6.23 6.99
N PHE A 214 28.05 7.45 6.48
CA PHE A 214 29.37 7.99 6.17
C PHE A 214 29.46 9.48 6.47
N ASP A 215 30.66 10.05 6.50
CA ASP A 215 30.88 11.46 6.88
C ASP A 215 30.29 11.79 8.27
N ILE A 216 30.62 10.92 9.24
CA ILE A 216 30.18 11.04 10.64
C ILE A 216 31.35 11.48 11.50
N TRP A 217 31.15 12.57 12.24
CA TRP A 217 32.17 13.21 13.06
C TRP A 217 31.72 13.24 14.51
N VAL A 218 32.36 12.44 15.36
CA VAL A 218 32.01 12.36 16.78
C VAL A 218 33.14 12.94 17.62
N TYR A 219 32.83 13.95 18.40
CA TYR A 219 33.74 14.62 19.32
C TYR A 219 33.16 14.63 20.73
N ASN A 220 34.02 14.47 21.73
CA ASN A 220 33.66 14.53 23.14
C ASN A 220 32.45 13.63 23.51
N LEU A 221 32.51 12.35 23.12
CA LEU A 221 31.49 11.36 23.47
C LEU A 221 31.78 10.80 24.86
N VAL A 222 30.79 10.84 25.73
CA VAL A 222 30.86 10.36 27.11
C VAL A 222 29.72 9.37 27.34
N THR A 223 30.03 8.23 27.97
CA THR A 223 29.05 7.20 28.30
C THR A 223 29.15 6.77 29.75
N LYS A 224 28.07 6.20 30.31
CA LYS A 224 28.07 5.61 31.64
C LYS A 224 27.37 4.25 31.70
N ALA A 225 28.08 3.29 32.30
CA ALA A 225 27.65 1.91 32.52
C ALA A 225 27.13 1.19 31.27
N THR A 226 27.73 1.53 30.13
CA THR A 226 27.53 0.88 28.84
C THR A 226 28.79 0.09 28.52
N ARG A 227 28.68 -1.17 28.07
CA ARG A 227 29.85 -1.95 27.60
C ARG A 227 30.48 -1.34 26.36
N ASP A 228 29.66 -1.05 25.35
CA ASP A 228 30.07 -0.58 24.04
C ASP A 228 29.68 0.90 23.85
N MET A 229 30.67 1.80 23.81
CA MET A 229 30.43 3.24 23.62
C MET A 229 29.94 3.58 22.22
N VAL A 230 30.46 2.88 21.20
CA VAL A 230 30.08 2.99 19.80
C VAL A 230 30.09 1.59 19.20
N SER A 231 28.97 1.19 18.60
CA SER A 231 28.74 -0.14 18.03
C SER A 231 28.37 -0.03 16.55
N PRO A 232 29.35 0.10 15.63
CA PRO A 232 29.06 0.05 14.21
C PRO A 232 28.56 -1.34 13.80
N ALA A 233 27.49 -1.39 13.01
CA ALA A 233 26.84 -2.65 12.62
C ALA A 233 27.82 -3.58 11.86
N GLY A 234 27.99 -4.82 12.36
CA GLY A 234 28.88 -5.81 11.74
C GLY A 234 30.37 -5.55 11.95
N GLU A 235 30.75 -4.59 12.80
CA GLU A 235 32.15 -4.28 13.10
C GLU A 235 32.48 -4.47 14.59
N ILE A 236 33.77 -4.33 14.94
CA ILE A 236 34.23 -4.38 16.33
C ILE A 236 33.80 -3.09 17.05
N PRO A 237 33.12 -3.19 18.20
CA PRO A 237 32.73 -2.02 18.99
C PRO A 237 33.91 -1.28 19.62
N THR A 238 33.68 -0.01 19.95
CA THR A 238 34.58 0.77 20.81
C THR A 238 34.17 0.58 22.27
N TYR A 239 34.91 -0.23 23.01
CA TYR A 239 34.57 -0.61 24.38
C TYR A 239 34.80 0.52 25.39
N ALA A 240 33.88 0.68 26.34
CA ALA A 240 33.98 1.67 27.42
C ALA A 240 35.13 1.38 28.39
N ALA A 241 35.44 0.11 28.62
CA ALA A 241 36.52 -0.31 29.52
C ALA A 241 37.90 0.22 29.11
N ALA A 242 38.14 0.39 27.80
CA ALA A 242 39.39 0.94 27.26
C ALA A 242 39.47 2.47 27.37
N ASN A 243 38.36 3.14 27.69
CA ASN A 243 38.21 4.59 27.64
C ASN A 243 37.71 5.17 28.98
N LYS A 244 37.95 4.44 30.08
CA LYS A 244 37.51 4.84 31.41
C LYS A 244 38.18 6.15 31.83
N ASN A 245 37.37 7.10 32.26
CA ASN A 245 37.78 8.43 32.71
C ASN A 245 37.05 8.78 34.01
N GLU A 246 37.64 8.34 35.12
CA GLU A 246 37.07 8.41 36.47
C GLU A 246 35.68 7.77 36.55
N PHE A 247 34.63 8.56 36.75
CA PHE A 247 33.28 8.05 36.90
C PHE A 247 32.69 7.52 35.58
N LEU A 248 33.03 8.16 34.47
CA LEU A 248 32.47 7.95 33.13
C LEU A 248 33.49 7.24 32.22
N SER A 249 33.11 6.94 30.99
CA SER A 249 34.06 6.62 29.91
C SER A 249 33.94 7.67 28.81
N SER A 250 35.07 8.15 28.25
CA SER A 250 35.07 9.29 27.33
C SER A 250 36.01 9.11 26.14
N LEU A 251 35.56 9.55 24.97
CA LEU A 251 36.31 9.64 23.72
C LEU A 251 36.43 11.11 23.30
N LEU A 252 37.65 11.60 23.10
CA LEU A 252 37.87 12.96 22.61
C LEU A 252 37.40 13.11 21.15
N ALA A 253 37.72 12.13 20.31
CA ALA A 253 37.30 12.08 18.92
C ALA A 253 37.17 10.63 18.44
N TRP A 254 36.11 10.35 17.69
CA TRP A 254 35.88 9.11 16.96
C TRP A 254 35.48 9.49 15.54
N VAL A 255 36.43 9.36 14.60
CA VAL A 255 36.30 9.87 13.23
C VAL A 255 36.87 8.86 12.23
N ARG A 256 36.27 8.79 11.04
CA ARG A 256 36.77 8.02 9.89
C ARG A 256 36.93 8.93 8.68
N LYS A 257 37.45 8.42 7.56
CA LYS A 257 37.46 9.23 6.32
C LYS A 257 36.02 9.48 5.90
N SER A 258 35.76 10.65 5.33
CA SER A 258 34.40 11.08 4.99
C SER A 258 33.67 10.14 4.02
N LYS A 259 34.38 9.33 3.23
CA LYS A 259 33.77 8.37 2.29
C LYS A 259 33.73 6.93 2.80
N ASP A 260 34.30 6.65 3.97
CA ASP A 260 34.29 5.31 4.53
C ASP A 260 32.90 5.03 5.11
N ILE A 261 32.25 3.97 4.61
CA ILE A 261 30.95 3.54 5.13
C ILE A 261 31.18 2.84 6.46
N ILE A 262 30.60 3.38 7.52
CA ILE A 262 30.56 2.83 8.87
C ILE A 262 29.36 1.88 8.98
N GLY A 263 29.59 0.71 9.55
CA GLY A 263 28.54 -0.26 9.81
C GLY A 263 27.94 -0.83 8.53
N SER A 264 28.80 -1.28 7.60
CA SER A 264 28.35 -1.76 6.29
C SER A 264 27.44 -2.98 6.42
N ARG A 265 26.17 -2.83 6.04
CA ARG A 265 25.28 -3.97 5.80
C ARG A 265 25.81 -4.83 4.65
N GLU A 266 25.52 -6.12 4.75
CA GLU A 266 25.66 -7.10 3.67
C GLU A 266 24.94 -6.62 2.42
N PHE A 267 23.67 -6.23 2.55
CA PHE A 267 22.90 -5.62 1.46
C PHE A 267 22.70 -4.11 1.67
N PRO A 268 23.03 -3.28 0.66
CA PRO A 268 22.65 -1.87 0.65
C PRO A 268 21.14 -1.66 0.85
N GLY A 269 20.33 -2.61 0.40
CA GLY A 269 18.88 -2.63 0.49
C GLY A 269 18.18 -1.71 -0.51
N PHE A 270 16.86 -1.81 -0.61
CA PHE A 270 16.04 -1.00 -1.51
C PHE A 270 14.66 -0.69 -0.94
N THR A 271 13.99 0.33 -1.47
CA THR A 271 12.57 0.60 -1.19
C THR A 271 11.70 0.15 -2.35
N MET A 272 10.47 -0.27 -2.05
CA MET A 272 9.45 -0.56 -3.08
C MET A 272 8.79 0.72 -3.55
N TRP A 273 8.42 1.57 -2.61
CA TRP A 273 7.85 2.89 -2.86
C TRP A 273 8.83 3.98 -2.42
N SER A 274 8.88 5.08 -3.16
CA SER A 274 9.45 6.30 -2.61
C SER A 274 8.42 6.96 -1.69
N ALA A 275 8.87 7.53 -0.57
CA ALA A 275 7.98 8.16 0.41
C ALA A 275 7.18 9.34 -0.16
N ASP A 276 7.69 9.97 -1.22
CA ASP A 276 7.16 11.21 -1.80
C ASP A 276 6.29 10.98 -3.05
N VAL A 277 5.96 9.74 -3.41
CA VAL A 277 5.12 9.50 -4.60
C VAL A 277 3.66 9.89 -4.34
N GLU A 278 3.07 10.56 -5.32
CA GLU A 278 1.69 11.08 -5.25
C GLU A 278 0.66 10.00 -4.93
N ALA A 279 0.88 8.77 -5.41
CA ALA A 279 0.03 7.61 -5.14
C ALA A 279 -0.11 7.28 -3.65
N LEU A 280 0.84 7.69 -2.81
CA LEU A 280 0.78 7.49 -1.37
C LEU A 280 0.19 8.69 -0.63
N SER A 281 -0.04 9.84 -1.28
CA SER A 281 -0.37 11.11 -0.62
C SER A 281 -1.61 11.05 0.28
N SER A 282 -2.63 10.27 -0.12
CA SER A 282 -3.88 10.08 0.62
C SER A 282 -3.80 9.07 1.77
N LEU A 283 -2.68 8.34 1.92
CA LEU A 283 -2.52 7.33 2.95
C LEU A 283 -2.08 7.92 4.30
N PRO A 284 -2.44 7.28 5.43
CA PRO A 284 -1.92 7.64 6.74
C PRO A 284 -0.40 7.57 6.79
N SER A 285 0.23 8.38 7.64
CA SER A 285 1.69 8.43 7.82
C SER A 285 2.29 7.07 8.20
N ALA A 286 1.61 6.30 9.04
CA ALA A 286 2.01 4.93 9.40
C ALA A 286 2.06 4.02 8.16
N CYS A 287 0.99 4.03 7.33
CA CYS A 287 0.94 3.25 6.10
C CYS A 287 2.03 3.67 5.10
N LYS A 288 2.22 4.99 4.87
CA LYS A 288 3.29 5.53 4.02
C LYS A 288 4.66 5.00 4.47
N THR A 289 4.92 5.06 5.77
CA THR A 289 6.17 4.61 6.37
C THR A 289 6.39 3.11 6.16
N SER A 290 5.38 2.27 6.39
CA SER A 290 5.47 0.84 6.14
C SER A 290 5.73 0.53 4.66
N LEU A 291 5.13 1.28 3.74
CA LEU A 291 5.32 1.07 2.29
C LEU A 291 6.68 1.56 1.78
N SER A 292 7.21 2.64 2.37
CA SER A 292 8.49 3.24 1.97
C SER A 292 9.69 2.71 2.75
N GLN A 293 9.49 1.72 3.64
CA GLN A 293 10.59 1.17 4.41
C GLN A 293 11.62 0.47 3.53
N LYS A 294 12.84 0.37 4.03
CA LYS A 294 13.96 -0.22 3.31
C LYS A 294 14.02 -1.73 3.53
N VAL A 295 13.94 -2.48 2.44
CA VAL A 295 14.13 -3.93 2.38
C VAL A 295 15.62 -4.24 2.33
N LYS A 296 16.14 -4.95 3.34
CA LYS A 296 17.54 -5.37 3.47
C LYS A 296 17.78 -6.69 2.73
N CYS A 297 17.63 -6.67 1.40
CA CYS A 297 17.84 -7.81 0.51
C CYS A 297 18.81 -7.48 -0.61
N ASP A 298 19.34 -8.53 -1.26
CA ASP A 298 19.96 -8.41 -2.57
C ASP A 298 19.01 -7.64 -3.53
N PRO A 299 19.49 -6.58 -4.22
CA PRO A 299 18.67 -5.80 -5.14
C PRO A 299 17.98 -6.62 -6.24
N TRP A 300 18.52 -7.80 -6.59
CA TRP A 300 17.92 -8.71 -7.54
C TRP A 300 16.52 -9.16 -7.11
N ALA A 301 16.23 -9.26 -5.81
CA ALA A 301 14.91 -9.64 -5.29
C ALA A 301 13.77 -8.76 -5.84
N LYS A 302 14.04 -7.52 -6.27
CA LYS A 302 13.06 -6.67 -6.97
C LYS A 302 12.43 -7.32 -8.20
N MET A 303 13.13 -8.25 -8.84
CA MET A 303 12.61 -9.00 -9.99
C MET A 303 11.39 -9.84 -9.66
N PHE A 304 11.18 -10.19 -8.38
CA PHE A 304 9.98 -10.87 -7.91
C PHE A 304 8.72 -10.00 -7.92
N LEU A 305 8.82 -8.67 -8.09
CA LEU A 305 7.64 -7.82 -8.29
C LEU A 305 6.87 -8.16 -9.57
N LYS A 306 7.54 -8.75 -10.56
CA LYS A 306 6.87 -9.24 -11.76
C LYS A 306 6.08 -10.48 -11.42
N ASP A 307 4.78 -10.48 -11.72
CA ASP A 307 3.93 -11.65 -11.57
C ASP A 307 4.26 -12.68 -12.67
N THR A 308 5.15 -13.63 -12.36
CA THR A 308 5.61 -14.66 -13.29
C THR A 308 6.04 -15.91 -12.52
N TYR A 309 6.01 -17.06 -13.19
CA TYR A 309 6.56 -18.31 -12.67
C TYR A 309 8.05 -18.16 -12.32
N ARG A 310 8.47 -18.69 -11.16
CA ARG A 310 9.83 -18.60 -10.62
C ARG A 310 10.72 -19.76 -11.07
N GLY A 311 11.42 -19.60 -12.18
CA GLY A 311 12.35 -20.62 -12.67
C GLY A 311 13.66 -20.67 -11.86
N SER A 312 14.50 -21.66 -12.19
CA SER A 312 15.91 -21.69 -11.76
C SER A 312 16.67 -20.46 -12.26
N LEU A 313 17.56 -19.91 -11.42
CA LEU A 313 18.47 -18.83 -11.79
C LEU A 313 19.81 -19.36 -12.35
N ASN A 314 20.07 -20.68 -12.25
CA ASN A 314 21.30 -21.35 -12.64
C ASN A 314 22.57 -20.63 -12.11
N ASN A 315 22.50 -20.10 -10.88
CA ASN A 315 23.59 -19.35 -10.26
C ASN A 315 23.47 -19.41 -8.73
N ASP A 316 24.02 -20.45 -8.13
CA ASP A 316 23.94 -20.71 -6.69
C ASP A 316 24.46 -19.55 -5.85
N THR A 317 25.52 -18.85 -6.30
CA THR A 317 26.05 -17.67 -5.59
C THR A 317 25.03 -16.55 -5.51
N LEU A 318 24.28 -16.31 -6.59
CA LEU A 318 23.20 -15.32 -6.60
C LEU A 318 22.02 -15.80 -5.75
N ILE A 319 21.67 -17.09 -5.82
CA ILE A 319 20.55 -17.66 -5.05
C ILE A 319 20.89 -17.58 -3.55
N ASP A 320 22.10 -17.95 -3.12
CA ASP A 320 22.56 -17.82 -1.73
C ASP A 320 22.48 -16.37 -1.23
N SER A 321 22.85 -15.39 -2.07
CA SER A 321 22.73 -13.96 -1.77
C SER A 321 21.27 -13.52 -1.56
N ILE A 322 20.37 -13.98 -2.43
CA ILE A 322 18.93 -13.69 -2.33
C ILE A 322 18.32 -14.38 -1.10
N CYS A 323 18.74 -15.62 -0.83
CA CYS A 323 18.20 -16.50 0.20
C CYS A 323 18.83 -16.31 1.57
N ASP A 324 19.61 -15.25 1.74
CA ASP A 324 20.10 -14.86 3.06
C ASP A 324 18.96 -14.65 4.06
N GLY A 325 19.17 -15.11 5.29
CA GLY A 325 18.15 -15.07 6.33
C GLY A 325 17.72 -13.65 6.71
N THR A 326 18.62 -12.67 6.59
CA THR A 326 18.30 -11.26 6.86
C THR A 326 17.37 -10.69 5.79
N CYS A 327 17.50 -11.14 4.54
CA CYS A 327 16.57 -10.78 3.47
C CYS A 327 15.16 -11.31 3.77
N GLY A 328 15.03 -12.61 4.07
CA GLY A 328 13.75 -13.22 4.40
C GLY A 328 13.05 -12.55 5.59
N ALA A 329 13.80 -12.24 6.65
CA ALA A 329 13.30 -11.51 7.81
C ALA A 329 12.84 -10.08 7.45
N SER A 330 13.61 -9.37 6.60
CA SER A 330 13.26 -8.02 6.16
C SER A 330 12.00 -7.99 5.30
N LEU A 331 11.81 -8.98 4.42
CA LEU A 331 10.60 -9.11 3.58
C LEU A 331 9.37 -9.42 4.42
N LYS A 332 9.51 -10.31 5.40
CA LYS A 332 8.43 -10.61 6.36
C LYS A 332 8.05 -9.36 7.16
N GLY A 333 9.02 -8.64 7.72
CA GLY A 333 8.78 -7.42 8.49
C GLY A 333 8.08 -6.34 7.67
N LEU A 334 8.46 -6.21 6.39
CA LEU A 334 7.76 -5.35 5.44
C LEU A 334 6.30 -5.76 5.26
N PHE A 335 6.04 -7.04 5.02
CA PHE A 335 4.68 -7.54 4.82
C PHE A 335 3.80 -7.31 6.05
N ASP A 336 4.28 -7.71 7.25
CA ASP A 336 3.53 -7.61 8.50
C ASP A 336 3.19 -6.14 8.84
N SER A 337 4.16 -5.24 8.64
CA SER A 337 3.97 -3.81 8.91
C SER A 337 3.01 -3.16 7.92
N VAL A 338 3.05 -3.50 6.63
CA VAL A 338 2.05 -3.01 5.66
C VAL A 338 0.66 -3.56 5.96
N GLN A 339 0.56 -4.85 6.32
CA GLN A 339 -0.72 -5.47 6.68
C GLN A 339 -1.38 -4.77 7.87
N THR A 340 -0.57 -4.29 8.83
CA THR A 340 -1.07 -3.60 10.02
C THR A 340 -1.28 -2.10 9.78
N GLY A 341 -0.28 -1.43 9.19
CA GLY A 341 -0.23 0.02 9.02
C GLY A 341 -1.17 0.55 7.93
N CYS A 342 -1.54 -0.30 6.96
CA CYS A 342 -2.39 0.07 5.82
C CYS A 342 -3.78 -0.59 5.84
N ILE A 343 -4.23 -1.07 7.00
CA ILE A 343 -5.53 -1.74 7.11
C ILE A 343 -6.69 -0.83 6.63
N GLY A 344 -7.55 -1.38 5.77
CA GLY A 344 -8.71 -0.65 5.21
C GLY A 344 -8.39 0.30 4.06
N TYR A 345 -7.14 0.40 3.62
CA TYR A 345 -6.74 1.22 2.48
C TYR A 345 -6.49 0.38 1.23
N ASN A 346 -6.53 1.03 0.08
CA ASN A 346 -6.22 0.46 -1.22
C ASN A 346 -5.19 1.37 -1.91
N ILE A 347 -4.25 0.78 -2.66
CA ILE A 347 -3.23 1.51 -3.41
C ILE A 347 -3.41 1.15 -4.89
N SER A 348 -3.82 2.14 -5.69
CA SER A 348 -3.98 1.99 -7.14
C SER A 348 -4.89 0.82 -7.57
N GLY A 349 -5.91 0.51 -6.77
CA GLY A 349 -6.87 -0.56 -7.07
C GLY A 349 -6.46 -1.95 -6.56
N SER A 350 -5.34 -2.10 -5.83
CA SER A 350 -4.92 -3.35 -5.21
C SER A 350 -4.76 -3.27 -3.69
N ALA A 351 -4.79 -4.43 -3.03
CA ALA A 351 -4.43 -4.54 -1.62
C ALA A 351 -3.02 -3.93 -1.37
N PRO A 352 -2.82 -3.14 -0.29
CA PRO A 352 -1.52 -2.53 0.03
C PRO A 352 -0.36 -3.54 0.13
N THR A 353 -0.69 -4.78 0.52
CA THR A 353 0.27 -5.88 0.67
C THR A 353 0.69 -6.51 -0.66
N LYS A 354 0.07 -6.18 -1.80
CA LYS A 354 0.30 -6.85 -3.09
C LYS A 354 1.78 -6.96 -3.44
N TYR A 355 2.49 -5.84 -3.52
CA TYR A 355 3.90 -5.84 -3.94
C TYR A 355 4.82 -6.48 -2.90
N GLY A 356 4.59 -6.22 -1.62
CA GLY A 356 5.35 -6.84 -0.52
C GLY A 356 5.16 -8.35 -0.44
N GLY A 357 3.94 -8.82 -0.66
CA GLY A 357 3.62 -10.25 -0.70
C GLY A 357 4.16 -10.94 -1.94
N GLN A 358 4.15 -10.28 -3.11
CA GLN A 358 4.71 -10.84 -4.35
C GLN A 358 6.21 -11.10 -4.23
N ILE A 359 6.96 -10.13 -3.70
CA ILE A 359 8.40 -10.29 -3.50
C ILE A 359 8.71 -11.35 -2.44
N TRP A 360 7.92 -11.42 -1.37
CA TRP A 360 8.12 -12.40 -0.31
C TRP A 360 7.73 -13.82 -0.73
N SER A 361 6.64 -13.98 -1.49
CA SER A 361 6.26 -15.25 -2.13
C SER A 361 7.34 -15.71 -3.11
N GLY A 362 7.85 -14.80 -3.95
CA GLY A 362 8.95 -15.10 -4.88
C GLY A 362 10.24 -15.51 -4.19
N TRP A 363 10.55 -14.90 -3.04
CA TRP A 363 11.66 -15.32 -2.17
C TRP A 363 11.44 -16.73 -1.62
N ASN A 364 10.26 -17.02 -1.03
CA ASN A 364 9.95 -18.36 -0.51
C ASN A 364 10.06 -19.45 -1.60
N GLU A 365 9.55 -19.16 -2.81
CA GLU A 365 9.64 -20.09 -3.95
C GLU A 365 11.08 -20.30 -4.43
N THR A 366 11.92 -19.27 -4.36
CA THR A 366 13.32 -19.33 -4.82
C THR A 366 14.22 -20.04 -3.81
N CYS A 367 13.95 -19.85 -2.52
CA CYS A 367 14.81 -20.31 -1.43
C CYS A 367 14.44 -21.69 -0.88
N LEU A 368 13.42 -22.35 -1.45
CA LEU A 368 13.08 -23.72 -1.12
C LEU A 368 14.23 -24.65 -1.51
N LYS A 369 14.75 -25.41 -0.54
CA LYS A 369 15.78 -26.44 -0.73
C LYS A 369 15.22 -27.82 -0.46
N ASP A 370 15.73 -28.82 -1.18
CA ASP A 370 15.53 -30.22 -0.83
C ASP A 370 16.32 -30.52 0.46
N PRO A 371 15.68 -30.90 1.58
CA PRO A 371 16.40 -31.20 2.82
C PRO A 371 17.33 -32.42 2.71
N ALA A 372 17.12 -33.31 1.73
CA ALA A 372 17.94 -34.49 1.55
C ALA A 372 19.27 -34.20 0.84
N THR A 373 19.25 -33.31 -0.16
CA THR A 373 20.45 -33.00 -0.98
C THR A 373 21.06 -31.64 -0.66
N GLY A 374 20.26 -30.71 -0.15
CA GLY A 374 20.63 -29.31 0.03
C GLY A 374 20.50 -28.46 -1.25
N ASP A 375 20.07 -29.06 -2.36
CA ASP A 375 19.92 -28.37 -3.65
C ASP A 375 18.67 -27.48 -3.67
N TYR A 376 18.73 -26.39 -4.42
CA TYR A 376 17.57 -25.53 -4.64
C TYR A 376 16.52 -26.23 -5.49
N CYS A 377 15.28 -26.21 -5.02
CA CYS A 377 14.20 -26.93 -5.66
C CYS A 377 13.89 -26.46 -7.08
N ASN A 378 14.14 -25.19 -7.39
CA ASN A 378 14.00 -24.69 -8.76
C ASN A 378 15.04 -25.31 -9.71
N ASP A 379 16.25 -25.60 -9.24
CA ASP A 379 17.29 -26.27 -10.04
C ASP A 379 16.96 -27.75 -10.23
N VAL A 380 16.46 -28.41 -9.19
CA VAL A 380 15.95 -29.80 -9.26
C VAL A 380 14.84 -29.91 -10.31
N ILE A 381 13.84 -29.03 -10.25
CA ILE A 381 12.71 -29.00 -11.18
C ILE A 381 13.18 -28.65 -12.60
N ASN A 382 14.13 -27.73 -12.75
CA ASN A 382 14.71 -27.39 -14.06
C ASN A 382 15.37 -28.62 -14.73
N GLY A 383 15.91 -29.55 -13.93
CA GLY A 383 16.44 -30.83 -14.38
C GLY A 383 15.39 -31.80 -14.96
N PHE A 384 14.08 -31.53 -14.83
CA PHE A 384 13.02 -32.44 -15.28
C PHE A 384 12.85 -32.52 -16.81
N SER A 385 13.70 -31.83 -17.57
CA SER A 385 13.77 -31.77 -19.04
C SER A 385 13.20 -32.98 -19.80
N GLY A 386 12.44 -32.69 -20.87
CA GLY A 386 11.84 -33.68 -21.78
C GLY A 386 10.37 -34.01 -21.53
N VAL A 387 9.70 -33.34 -20.60
CA VAL A 387 8.28 -33.55 -20.31
C VAL A 387 7.49 -32.25 -20.55
N ILE A 388 6.46 -32.31 -21.41
CA ILE A 388 5.63 -31.14 -21.78
C ILE A 388 4.43 -31.01 -20.85
N TYR A 389 3.85 -32.13 -20.41
CA TYR A 389 2.69 -32.15 -19.52
C TYR A 389 2.99 -32.89 -18.23
N THR A 390 2.49 -32.37 -17.11
CA THR A 390 2.72 -32.94 -15.76
C THR A 390 2.29 -34.40 -15.64
N LYS A 391 1.22 -34.79 -16.32
CA LYS A 391 0.74 -36.18 -16.41
C LYS A 391 1.73 -37.16 -17.04
N ASP A 392 2.69 -36.68 -17.82
CA ASP A 392 3.68 -37.49 -18.53
C ASP A 392 5.01 -37.59 -17.75
N MET A 393 5.09 -36.98 -16.55
CA MET A 393 6.26 -37.07 -15.67
C MET A 393 6.35 -38.47 -15.02
N SER A 394 7.58 -38.92 -14.76
CA SER A 394 7.78 -40.12 -13.94
C SER A 394 7.34 -39.86 -12.49
N GLU A 395 6.86 -40.90 -11.81
CA GLU A 395 6.41 -40.83 -10.41
C GLU A 395 7.47 -40.19 -9.49
N SER A 396 8.75 -40.51 -9.70
CA SER A 396 9.87 -39.92 -8.94
C SER A 396 10.04 -38.41 -9.10
N LYS A 397 9.67 -37.84 -10.26
CA LYS A 397 9.72 -36.39 -10.52
C LYS A 397 8.44 -35.74 -9.99
N LEU A 398 7.29 -36.32 -10.34
CA LEU A 398 5.96 -35.84 -9.98
C LEU A 398 5.77 -35.77 -8.45
N CYS A 399 6.22 -36.79 -7.74
CA CYS A 399 6.09 -36.91 -6.29
C CYS A 399 7.34 -36.44 -5.53
N SER A 400 8.27 -35.76 -6.21
CA SER A 400 9.43 -35.17 -5.55
C SER A 400 9.00 -34.05 -4.59
N LEU A 401 9.71 -33.92 -3.47
CA LEU A 401 9.44 -32.88 -2.47
C LEU A 401 9.43 -31.49 -3.11
N CYS A 402 10.41 -31.22 -3.96
CA CYS A 402 10.53 -29.93 -4.63
C CYS A 402 9.33 -29.58 -5.50
N PHE A 403 8.81 -30.51 -6.31
CA PHE A 403 7.67 -30.24 -7.18
C PHE A 403 6.37 -30.07 -6.37
N VAL A 404 6.15 -30.97 -5.41
CA VAL A 404 4.97 -30.98 -4.54
C VAL A 404 4.90 -29.72 -3.68
N GLU A 405 5.96 -29.41 -2.94
CA GLU A 405 5.96 -28.27 -2.01
C GLU A 405 5.90 -26.94 -2.74
N ARG A 406 6.47 -26.86 -3.95
CA ARG A 406 6.33 -25.67 -4.79
C ARG A 406 4.88 -25.41 -5.19
N LEU A 407 4.18 -26.42 -5.73
CA LEU A 407 2.77 -26.26 -6.14
C LEU A 407 1.88 -25.91 -4.95
N LYS A 408 2.11 -26.53 -3.79
CA LYS A 408 1.41 -26.18 -2.55
C LYS A 408 1.71 -24.74 -2.10
N MET A 409 2.97 -24.32 -2.16
CA MET A 409 3.38 -22.97 -1.79
C MET A 409 2.70 -21.93 -2.68
N MET A 410 2.68 -22.15 -3.99
CA MET A 410 1.96 -21.30 -4.93
C MET A 410 0.45 -21.27 -4.61
N GLN A 411 -0.19 -22.44 -4.42
CA GLN A 411 -1.61 -22.53 -4.08
C GLN A 411 -1.96 -21.79 -2.78
N SER A 412 -1.07 -21.82 -1.79
CA SER A 412 -1.28 -21.17 -0.49
C SER A 412 -1.19 -19.64 -0.50
N SER A 413 -0.73 -19.05 -1.61
CA SER A 413 -0.38 -17.63 -1.69
C SER A 413 -1.17 -16.91 -2.80
N SER A 414 -2.02 -15.95 -2.41
CA SER A 414 -2.64 -14.98 -3.33
C SER A 414 -1.63 -14.11 -4.09
N TYR A 415 -0.35 -14.17 -3.72
CA TYR A 415 0.73 -13.39 -4.32
C TYR A 415 1.58 -14.18 -5.33
N SER A 416 1.19 -15.43 -5.62
CA SER A 416 1.82 -16.26 -6.64
C SER A 416 1.02 -16.26 -7.95
N VAL A 417 1.63 -16.75 -9.02
CA VAL A 417 0.98 -16.94 -10.33
C VAL A 417 0.09 -18.19 -10.41
N TYR A 418 -0.37 -18.72 -9.28
CA TYR A 418 -1.17 -19.95 -9.26
C TYR A 418 -2.50 -19.75 -10.00
N ASP A 419 -2.64 -20.39 -11.14
CA ASP A 419 -3.77 -20.27 -12.06
C ASP A 419 -4.42 -21.65 -12.31
N LYS A 420 -5.35 -21.71 -13.28
CA LYS A 420 -6.02 -22.97 -13.65
C LYS A 420 -5.06 -24.06 -14.15
N TYR A 421 -3.91 -23.68 -14.72
CA TYR A 421 -2.91 -24.63 -15.18
C TYR A 421 -2.22 -25.28 -13.98
N PHE A 422 -1.74 -24.47 -13.01
CA PHE A 422 -1.10 -24.99 -11.80
C PHE A 422 -2.08 -25.72 -10.87
N GLN A 423 -3.36 -25.35 -10.89
CA GLN A 423 -4.43 -26.11 -10.24
C GLN A 423 -4.54 -27.53 -10.81
N ALA A 424 -4.61 -27.67 -12.13
CA ALA A 424 -4.67 -28.98 -12.77
C ALA A 424 -3.41 -29.82 -12.45
N ASP A 425 -2.23 -29.20 -12.42
CA ASP A 425 -0.99 -29.87 -12.03
C ASP A 425 -1.04 -30.41 -10.59
N LEU A 426 -1.52 -29.61 -9.63
CA LEU A 426 -1.61 -30.03 -8.23
C LEU A 426 -2.66 -31.14 -8.03
N GLU A 427 -3.77 -31.10 -8.78
CA GLU A 427 -4.78 -32.17 -8.76
C GLU A 427 -4.22 -33.50 -9.28
N VAL A 428 -3.40 -33.47 -10.34
CA VAL A 428 -2.69 -34.65 -10.85
C VAL A 428 -1.70 -35.18 -9.81
N VAL A 429 -0.94 -34.29 -9.16
CA VAL A 429 0.00 -34.66 -8.09
C VAL A 429 -0.75 -35.30 -6.92
N HIS A 430 -1.87 -34.75 -6.47
CA HIS A 430 -2.68 -35.33 -5.41
C HIS A 430 -3.16 -36.74 -5.78
N ALA A 431 -3.70 -36.90 -6.99
CA ALA A 431 -4.23 -38.19 -7.44
C ALA A 431 -3.15 -39.27 -7.58
N GLN A 432 -1.98 -38.95 -8.15
CA GLN A 432 -0.94 -39.94 -8.46
C GLN A 432 0.03 -40.19 -7.31
N CYS A 433 0.28 -39.19 -6.45
CA CYS A 433 1.19 -39.31 -5.31
C CYS A 433 0.48 -39.67 -3.99
N GLY A 434 -0.85 -39.88 -4.01
CA GLY A 434 -1.63 -40.19 -2.81
C GLY A 434 -1.67 -39.05 -1.79
N LEU A 435 -1.61 -37.81 -2.26
CA LEU A 435 -1.64 -36.60 -1.42
C LEU A 435 -3.06 -36.00 -1.38
N SER A 436 -3.31 -35.17 -0.37
CA SER A 436 -4.58 -34.46 -0.22
C SER A 436 -4.33 -33.04 0.30
N GLY A 437 -5.21 -32.11 -0.03
CA GLY A 437 -5.09 -30.70 0.32
C GLY A 437 -5.94 -29.81 -0.59
N PRO A 438 -6.00 -28.49 -0.32
CA PRO A 438 -6.68 -27.55 -1.20
C PRO A 438 -5.97 -27.42 -2.55
N THR A 439 -6.75 -27.35 -3.62
CA THR A 439 -6.27 -27.09 -5.00
C THR A 439 -6.89 -25.84 -5.61
N THR A 440 -7.89 -25.26 -4.93
CA THR A 440 -8.60 -24.08 -5.42
C THR A 440 -7.69 -22.86 -5.45
N MET A 441 -7.83 -22.06 -6.51
CA MET A 441 -7.11 -20.79 -6.65
C MET A 441 -7.37 -19.85 -5.46
N PRO A 442 -6.33 -19.20 -4.91
CA PRO A 442 -6.50 -18.23 -3.84
C PRO A 442 -7.24 -16.95 -4.33
N PRO A 443 -7.85 -16.17 -3.42
CA PRO A 443 -8.58 -14.95 -3.79
C PRO A 443 -7.67 -13.92 -4.49
N SER A 444 -8.23 -13.19 -5.47
CA SER A 444 -7.54 -12.08 -6.15
C SER A 444 -7.26 -10.93 -5.17
N LEU A 445 -6.10 -10.30 -5.35
CA LEU A 445 -5.66 -9.12 -4.58
C LEU A 445 -6.07 -7.79 -5.23
N ASP A 446 -6.57 -7.85 -6.46
CA ASP A 446 -7.10 -6.69 -7.15
C ASP A 446 -8.52 -6.43 -6.68
N ALA A 447 -8.82 -5.16 -6.41
CA ALA A 447 -10.19 -4.75 -6.20
C ALA A 447 -11.02 -5.20 -7.40
N PRO A 448 -12.28 -5.62 -7.18
CA PRO A 448 -13.22 -5.79 -8.27
C PRO A 448 -13.13 -4.55 -9.17
N PRO A 449 -13.14 -4.70 -10.51
CA PRO A 449 -13.10 -3.56 -11.41
C PRO A 449 -14.12 -2.52 -10.93
N GLU A 450 -13.68 -1.26 -10.79
CA GLU A 450 -14.58 -0.18 -10.45
C GLU A 450 -15.49 0.04 -11.65
N PHE A 451 -16.60 -0.68 -11.71
CA PHE A 451 -17.51 -0.57 -12.82
C PHE A 451 -18.14 0.83 -12.78
N PRO A 452 -18.18 1.57 -13.90
CA PRO A 452 -18.98 2.78 -13.97
C PRO A 452 -20.42 2.49 -13.50
N PRO A 453 -21.15 3.48 -12.96
CA PRO A 453 -22.55 3.30 -12.62
C PRO A 453 -23.31 2.76 -13.84
N ASP A 454 -24.23 1.83 -13.61
CA ASP A 454 -24.94 1.15 -14.69
C ASP A 454 -25.56 2.17 -15.66
N PRO A 455 -25.39 1.98 -16.99
CA PRO A 455 -25.97 2.88 -17.96
C PRO A 455 -27.49 2.93 -17.81
N VAL A 456 -28.08 4.10 -18.07
CA VAL A 456 -29.55 4.24 -18.08
C VAL A 456 -30.09 3.37 -19.22
N CYS A 457 -31.11 2.56 -18.91
CA CYS A 457 -31.72 1.70 -19.92
C CYS A 457 -32.50 2.51 -20.95
N VAL A 458 -31.87 2.79 -22.10
CA VAL A 458 -32.41 3.69 -23.14
C VAL A 458 -33.76 3.20 -23.68
N SER A 459 -33.96 1.90 -23.77
CA SER A 459 -35.22 1.30 -24.24
C SER A 459 -36.35 1.33 -23.22
N GLY A 460 -36.03 1.48 -21.92
CA GLY A 460 -36.96 1.27 -20.81
C GLY A 460 -37.47 -0.16 -20.66
N ALA A 461 -36.92 -1.13 -21.40
CA ALA A 461 -37.35 -2.53 -21.39
C ALA A 461 -36.35 -3.41 -20.64
N PHE A 462 -36.86 -4.36 -19.87
CA PHE A 462 -36.07 -5.25 -19.02
C PHE A 462 -36.45 -6.72 -19.22
N HIS A 463 -35.50 -7.60 -18.96
CA HIS A 463 -35.71 -9.04 -18.89
C HIS A 463 -35.12 -9.61 -17.61
N THR A 464 -35.95 -10.28 -16.81
CA THR A 464 -35.50 -11.06 -15.66
C THR A 464 -35.05 -12.44 -16.12
N THR A 465 -33.79 -12.79 -15.86
CA THR A 465 -33.19 -14.06 -16.28
C THR A 465 -33.80 -15.27 -15.56
N VAL A 466 -33.86 -16.41 -16.25
CA VAL A 466 -34.23 -17.72 -15.71
C VAL A 466 -33.10 -18.74 -15.94
N SER A 467 -33.18 -19.89 -15.27
CA SER A 467 -32.18 -20.94 -15.45
C SER A 467 -32.13 -21.41 -16.91
N GLY A 468 -30.93 -21.41 -17.49
CA GLY A 468 -30.69 -21.77 -18.89
C GLY A 468 -30.63 -20.59 -19.86
N ASP A 469 -30.86 -19.35 -19.38
CA ASP A 469 -30.67 -18.17 -20.21
C ASP A 469 -29.17 -17.92 -20.47
N THR A 470 -28.88 -17.57 -21.73
CA THR A 470 -27.59 -17.09 -22.24
C THR A 470 -27.78 -15.75 -22.96
N CYS A 471 -26.71 -14.98 -23.16
CA CYS A 471 -26.79 -13.74 -23.94
C CYS A 471 -27.42 -13.97 -25.32
N ASP A 472 -27.05 -15.06 -25.99
CA ASP A 472 -27.56 -15.40 -27.32
C ASP A 472 -29.04 -15.78 -27.31
N SER A 473 -29.48 -16.55 -26.31
CA SER A 473 -30.89 -16.95 -26.19
C SER A 473 -31.79 -15.73 -25.95
N ILE A 474 -31.34 -14.78 -25.12
CA ILE A 474 -32.05 -13.54 -24.83
C ILE A 474 -32.01 -12.65 -26.08
N ALA A 475 -30.85 -12.51 -26.71
CA ALA A 475 -30.67 -11.71 -27.91
C ALA A 475 -31.58 -12.16 -29.06
N LEU A 476 -31.66 -13.48 -29.31
CA LEU A 476 -32.58 -14.06 -30.28
C LEU A 476 -34.05 -13.84 -29.91
N LYS A 477 -34.40 -14.02 -28.63
CA LYS A 477 -35.79 -13.86 -28.16
C LYS A 477 -36.33 -12.45 -28.36
N TYR A 478 -35.49 -11.44 -28.12
CA TYR A 478 -35.90 -10.04 -28.17
C TYR A 478 -35.42 -9.31 -29.43
N GLY A 479 -34.72 -9.98 -30.34
CA GLY A 479 -34.25 -9.39 -31.59
C GLY A 479 -33.22 -8.29 -31.37
N VAL A 480 -32.26 -8.50 -30.48
CA VAL A 480 -31.16 -7.56 -30.18
C VAL A 480 -29.80 -8.22 -30.46
N SER A 481 -28.71 -7.45 -30.49
CA SER A 481 -27.35 -8.03 -30.51
C SER A 481 -26.96 -8.53 -29.11
N SER A 482 -26.29 -9.67 -29.04
CA SER A 482 -25.67 -10.18 -27.80
C SER A 482 -24.66 -9.18 -27.24
N ALA A 483 -23.87 -8.53 -28.10
CA ALA A 483 -22.90 -7.53 -27.68
C ALA A 483 -23.57 -6.28 -27.12
N ALA A 484 -24.65 -5.81 -27.75
CA ALA A 484 -25.42 -4.67 -27.24
C ALA A 484 -26.05 -4.98 -25.88
N LEU A 485 -26.48 -6.22 -25.66
CA LEU A 485 -26.99 -6.68 -24.37
C LEU A 485 -25.90 -6.66 -23.29
N VAL A 486 -24.68 -7.10 -23.60
CA VAL A 486 -23.54 -7.02 -22.67
C VAL A 486 -23.17 -5.56 -22.37
N MET A 487 -23.08 -4.72 -23.40
CA MET A 487 -22.74 -3.31 -23.25
C MET A 487 -23.79 -2.53 -22.45
N ALA A 488 -25.07 -2.93 -22.52
CA ALA A 488 -26.14 -2.35 -21.72
C ALA A 488 -26.14 -2.82 -20.26
N ASN A 489 -25.41 -3.89 -19.92
CA ASN A 489 -25.40 -4.51 -18.59
C ASN A 489 -23.97 -4.89 -18.13
N PRO A 490 -23.01 -3.93 -18.11
CA PRO A 490 -21.58 -4.23 -17.96
C PRO A 490 -21.18 -4.77 -16.58
N ARG A 491 -21.98 -4.56 -15.53
CA ARG A 491 -21.75 -5.12 -14.19
C ARG A 491 -22.26 -6.55 -14.06
N GLN A 492 -23.38 -6.82 -14.72
CA GLN A 492 -24.14 -8.05 -14.58
C GLN A 492 -23.63 -9.15 -15.51
N LEU A 493 -23.10 -8.78 -16.68
CA LEU A 493 -22.70 -9.70 -17.75
C LEU A 493 -21.19 -9.66 -17.99
N MET A 494 -20.45 -10.47 -17.23
CA MET A 494 -19.01 -10.72 -17.47
C MET A 494 -18.74 -11.98 -18.32
N ILE A 495 -19.67 -12.94 -18.32
CA ILE A 495 -19.60 -14.21 -19.07
C ILE A 495 -20.98 -14.46 -19.68
N CYS A 496 -21.04 -14.74 -20.98
CA CYS A 496 -22.30 -14.80 -21.74
C CYS A 496 -22.94 -16.19 -21.90
N ASP A 497 -22.22 -17.24 -21.48
CA ASP A 497 -22.60 -18.63 -21.74
C ASP A 497 -23.57 -19.21 -20.70
N GLU A 498 -23.55 -18.71 -19.46
CA GLU A 498 -24.48 -19.14 -18.40
C GLU A 498 -24.82 -17.97 -17.47
N LEU A 499 -26.09 -17.55 -17.46
CA LEU A 499 -26.53 -16.42 -16.64
C LEU A 499 -27.21 -16.90 -15.34
N PRO A 500 -26.90 -16.28 -14.18
CA PRO A 500 -27.62 -16.54 -12.93
C PRO A 500 -29.11 -16.21 -13.09
N SER A 501 -29.99 -16.98 -12.46
CA SER A 501 -31.44 -16.71 -12.45
C SER A 501 -31.80 -15.51 -11.56
N SER A 502 -32.89 -14.82 -11.88
CA SER A 502 -33.44 -13.67 -11.13
C SER A 502 -32.62 -12.38 -11.20
N MET A 503 -31.91 -12.18 -12.31
CA MET A 503 -31.17 -10.95 -12.62
C MET A 503 -31.97 -10.11 -13.62
N ASP A 504 -32.18 -8.83 -13.34
CA ASP A 504 -32.85 -7.91 -14.27
C ASP A 504 -31.84 -7.29 -15.22
N LEU A 505 -31.99 -7.57 -16.52
CA LEU A 505 -31.15 -7.07 -17.59
C LEU A 505 -31.89 -6.01 -18.41
N CYS A 506 -31.27 -4.85 -18.62
CA CYS A 506 -31.71 -3.87 -19.60
C CYS A 506 -31.61 -4.45 -21.01
N LEU A 507 -32.72 -4.43 -21.75
CA LEU A 507 -32.76 -4.82 -23.15
C LEU A 507 -32.35 -3.62 -24.01
N PRO A 508 -31.33 -3.70 -24.87
CA PRO A 508 -31.03 -2.63 -25.83
C PRO A 508 -32.13 -2.52 -26.90
N THR A 509 -32.04 -1.51 -27.77
CA THR A 509 -33.01 -1.32 -28.85
C THR A 509 -32.98 -2.47 -29.87
N THR A 510 -34.15 -2.90 -30.35
CA THR A 510 -34.26 -4.03 -31.29
C THR A 510 -33.63 -3.72 -32.63
N CYS A 511 -33.03 -4.74 -33.24
CA CYS A 511 -32.43 -4.67 -34.56
C CYS A 511 -33.46 -5.01 -35.64
N ALA A 512 -33.37 -4.33 -36.78
CA ALA A 512 -34.25 -4.62 -37.92
C ALA A 512 -34.09 -6.07 -38.44
N SER A 513 -32.91 -6.64 -38.28
CA SER A 513 -32.61 -8.04 -38.56
C SER A 513 -31.43 -8.49 -37.68
N THR A 514 -31.46 -9.73 -37.20
CA THR A 514 -30.40 -10.36 -36.41
C THR A 514 -29.79 -11.55 -37.14
N TYR A 515 -28.50 -11.82 -36.90
CA TYR A 515 -27.78 -12.94 -37.52
C TYR A 515 -26.96 -13.71 -36.48
N LEU A 516 -27.12 -15.03 -36.47
CA LEU A 516 -26.29 -15.92 -35.66
C LEU A 516 -24.99 -16.24 -36.39
N MET A 517 -23.89 -15.76 -35.83
CA MET A 517 -22.57 -15.91 -36.43
C MET A 517 -22.08 -17.36 -36.46
N GLN A 518 -21.48 -17.75 -37.59
CA GLN A 518 -20.89 -19.07 -37.81
C GLN A 518 -19.37 -19.05 -37.59
N LYS A 519 -18.79 -20.22 -37.30
CA LYS A 519 -17.37 -20.44 -36.91
C LYS A 519 -16.32 -19.88 -37.89
N ASN A 520 -16.68 -19.65 -39.15
CA ASN A 520 -15.77 -19.15 -40.20
C ASN A 520 -16.29 -17.86 -40.85
N ASP A 521 -17.28 -17.21 -40.24
CA ASP A 521 -17.79 -15.97 -40.78
C ASP A 521 -16.77 -14.83 -40.67
N THR A 522 -16.80 -14.00 -41.70
CA THR A 522 -16.11 -12.71 -41.77
C THR A 522 -17.16 -11.64 -42.07
N CYS A 523 -16.89 -10.36 -41.77
CA CYS A 523 -17.80 -9.29 -42.17
C CYS A 523 -18.17 -9.39 -43.65
N LYS A 524 -17.18 -9.65 -44.52
CA LYS A 524 -17.39 -9.78 -45.96
C LYS A 524 -18.30 -10.94 -46.34
N SER A 525 -18.17 -12.10 -45.71
CA SER A 525 -19.02 -13.27 -46.01
C SER A 525 -20.46 -13.01 -45.56
N ILE A 526 -20.65 -12.43 -44.37
CA ILE A 526 -21.96 -12.07 -43.83
C ILE A 526 -22.63 -11.01 -44.72
N GLU A 527 -21.91 -9.94 -45.08
CA GLU A 527 -22.44 -8.86 -45.92
C GLU A 527 -22.88 -9.38 -47.29
N SER A 528 -22.05 -10.21 -47.93
CA SER A 528 -22.35 -10.79 -49.24
C SER A 528 -23.57 -11.74 -49.18
N ALA A 529 -23.67 -12.54 -48.12
CA ALA A 529 -24.76 -13.52 -47.96
C ALA A 529 -26.12 -12.85 -47.64
N ASN A 530 -26.10 -11.67 -47.01
CA ASN A 530 -27.30 -10.97 -46.55
C ASN A 530 -27.64 -9.72 -47.39
N VAL A 531 -26.99 -9.53 -48.54
CA VAL A 531 -27.21 -8.40 -49.46
C VAL A 531 -27.01 -7.04 -48.78
N LEU A 532 -25.98 -6.95 -47.93
CA LEU A 532 -25.57 -5.71 -47.26
C LEU A 532 -24.45 -5.02 -48.03
N SER A 533 -24.29 -3.72 -47.84
CA SER A 533 -23.17 -2.97 -48.39
C SER A 533 -21.87 -3.26 -47.64
N PRO A 534 -20.70 -3.16 -48.30
CA PRO A 534 -19.42 -3.33 -47.63
C PRO A 534 -19.26 -2.37 -46.45
N GLY A 535 -19.12 -2.91 -45.24
CA GLY A 535 -19.00 -2.15 -43.99
C GLY A 535 -20.27 -2.06 -43.14
N ASP A 536 -21.42 -2.52 -43.64
CA ASP A 536 -22.68 -2.48 -42.92
C ASP A 536 -22.62 -3.31 -41.61
N VAL A 537 -21.95 -4.45 -41.61
CA VAL A 537 -21.81 -5.26 -40.38
C VAL A 537 -21.10 -4.47 -39.28
N ARG A 538 -20.05 -3.71 -39.63
CA ARG A 538 -19.36 -2.83 -38.67
C ARG A 538 -20.23 -1.64 -38.27
N GLN A 539 -20.97 -1.09 -39.22
CA GLN A 539 -21.84 0.06 -38.96
C GLN A 539 -22.91 -0.28 -37.92
N TYR A 540 -23.50 -1.47 -38.00
CA TYR A 540 -24.54 -1.92 -37.07
C TYR A 540 -23.99 -2.59 -35.81
N ASN A 541 -22.69 -2.91 -35.77
CA ASN A 541 -22.03 -3.54 -34.62
C ASN A 541 -20.71 -2.79 -34.34
N PRO A 542 -20.75 -1.62 -33.69
CA PRO A 542 -19.60 -0.71 -33.57
C PRO A 542 -18.41 -1.26 -32.78
N TRP A 543 -18.59 -2.35 -32.03
CA TRP A 543 -17.52 -3.08 -31.34
C TRP A 543 -16.64 -3.89 -32.31
N VAL A 544 -17.11 -4.13 -33.54
CA VAL A 544 -16.33 -4.80 -34.57
C VAL A 544 -15.27 -3.83 -35.09
N GLY A 545 -14.01 -4.24 -34.97
CA GLY A 545 -12.86 -3.47 -35.39
C GLY A 545 -12.88 -3.14 -36.87
N PHE A 546 -12.14 -2.10 -37.25
CA PHE A 546 -12.09 -1.62 -38.63
C PHE A 546 -11.72 -2.72 -39.65
N ASP A 547 -10.79 -3.60 -39.28
CA ASP A 547 -10.33 -4.73 -40.08
C ASP A 547 -11.17 -6.01 -39.92
N CYS A 548 -12.20 -5.98 -39.05
CA CYS A 548 -13.04 -7.12 -38.70
C CYS A 548 -12.28 -8.32 -38.12
N SER A 549 -11.05 -8.12 -37.63
CA SER A 549 -10.20 -9.20 -37.11
C SER A 549 -10.72 -9.78 -35.78
N ASN A 550 -11.40 -8.96 -34.98
CA ASN A 550 -11.92 -9.33 -33.67
C ASN A 550 -13.27 -10.04 -33.70
N LEU A 551 -13.86 -10.25 -34.89
CA LEU A 551 -15.22 -10.76 -35.03
C LEU A 551 -15.41 -12.11 -34.31
N GLN A 552 -14.48 -13.06 -34.52
CA GLN A 552 -14.55 -14.40 -33.92
C GLN A 552 -14.00 -14.43 -32.48
N SER A 553 -12.93 -13.69 -32.20
CA SER A 553 -12.28 -13.71 -30.87
C SER A 553 -13.11 -13.06 -29.76
N SER A 554 -14.14 -12.29 -30.12
CA SER A 554 -14.96 -11.55 -29.15
C SER A 554 -16.22 -12.31 -28.70
N THR A 555 -16.49 -13.50 -29.26
CA THR A 555 -17.74 -14.22 -28.98
C THR A 555 -17.83 -14.79 -27.58
N GLU A 556 -16.70 -15.15 -26.98
CA GLU A 556 -16.63 -15.62 -25.59
C GLU A 556 -17.11 -14.54 -24.61
N SER A 557 -16.90 -13.26 -24.93
CA SER A 557 -17.30 -12.14 -24.09
C SER A 557 -18.63 -11.52 -24.50
N PHE A 558 -18.98 -11.53 -25.79
CA PHE A 558 -20.15 -10.80 -26.32
C PHE A 558 -21.24 -11.69 -26.91
N GLY A 559 -21.06 -13.00 -26.98
CA GLY A 559 -21.97 -13.91 -27.68
C GLY A 559 -21.86 -13.83 -29.20
N HIS A 560 -22.84 -14.41 -29.89
CA HIS A 560 -22.79 -14.71 -31.33
C HIS A 560 -23.87 -14.00 -32.16
N ILE A 561 -24.80 -13.26 -31.55
CA ILE A 561 -25.89 -12.58 -32.27
C ILE A 561 -25.48 -11.16 -32.68
N LEU A 562 -25.43 -10.94 -33.99
CA LEU A 562 -25.13 -9.67 -34.63
C LEU A 562 -26.39 -8.96 -35.11
N CYS A 563 -26.34 -7.63 -35.19
CA CYS A 563 -27.36 -6.84 -35.88
C CYS A 563 -26.97 -6.61 -37.34
N LEU A 564 -27.90 -6.86 -38.26
CA LEU A 564 -27.74 -6.64 -39.70
C LEU A 564 -28.53 -5.43 -40.20
N GLY A 565 -28.98 -4.57 -39.30
CA GLY A 565 -29.66 -3.32 -39.59
C GLY A 565 -29.58 -2.38 -38.39
N VAL A 566 -29.98 -1.13 -38.60
CA VAL A 566 -29.96 -0.09 -37.56
C VAL A 566 -30.78 -0.52 -36.33
N GLU A 567 -30.18 -0.36 -35.16
CA GLU A 567 -30.88 -0.55 -33.88
C GLU A 567 -31.95 0.54 -33.73
N GLY A 568 -33.18 0.16 -33.35
CA GLY A 568 -34.32 1.08 -33.23
C GLY A 568 -35.03 1.43 -34.55
N GLY A 569 -34.57 0.88 -35.68
CA GLY A 569 -35.20 1.09 -37.00
C GLY A 569 -34.79 2.39 -37.70
N ASN A 570 -35.19 2.54 -38.98
CA ASN A 570 -34.88 3.74 -39.75
C ASN A 570 -35.63 4.96 -39.21
N TYR A 571 -34.87 5.93 -38.70
CA TYR A 571 -35.40 7.20 -38.25
C TYR A 571 -36.13 7.93 -39.39
N THR A 572 -37.43 8.18 -39.21
CA THR A 572 -38.25 9.02 -40.10
C THR A 572 -38.57 10.32 -39.38
N ALA A 573 -37.77 11.35 -39.64
CA ALA A 573 -37.96 12.66 -39.03
C ALA A 573 -39.34 13.23 -39.40
N THR A 574 -40.25 13.35 -38.43
CA THR A 574 -41.39 14.26 -38.53
C THR A 574 -41.01 15.54 -37.79
N ALA A 575 -40.57 16.52 -38.59
CA ALA A 575 -40.08 17.86 -38.24
C ALA A 575 -38.61 17.95 -37.73
N PRO A 576 -37.78 18.83 -38.33
CA PRO A 576 -36.47 19.16 -37.77
C PRO A 576 -36.66 20.02 -36.52
N ILE A 577 -36.13 19.57 -35.38
CA ILE A 577 -35.96 20.42 -34.20
C ILE A 577 -34.88 21.47 -34.55
N PRO A 578 -35.18 22.78 -34.52
CA PRO A 578 -34.18 23.81 -34.81
C PRO A 578 -33.00 23.69 -33.85
N GLY A 579 -31.79 23.51 -34.37
CA GLY A 579 -30.54 23.52 -33.60
C GLY A 579 -29.93 22.16 -33.25
N VAL A 580 -30.55 21.04 -33.63
CA VAL A 580 -29.97 19.71 -33.41
C VAL A 580 -29.09 19.30 -34.59
N THR A 581 -27.77 19.38 -34.42
CA THR A 581 -26.82 18.74 -35.35
C THR A 581 -26.73 17.25 -35.03
N LEU A 582 -27.21 16.40 -35.96
CA LEU A 582 -27.19 14.93 -35.87
C LEU A 582 -25.78 14.30 -36.04
N SER A 583 -24.72 15.10 -36.08
CA SER A 583 -23.34 14.62 -36.09
C SER A 583 -22.72 14.81 -34.71
N PRO A 584 -22.15 13.77 -34.09
CA PRO A 584 -21.43 13.91 -32.82
C PRO A 584 -20.32 14.95 -32.95
N GLY A 585 -20.47 16.07 -32.26
CA GLY A 585 -19.38 17.03 -32.06
C GLY A 585 -18.44 16.54 -30.95
N LYS A 586 -17.15 16.81 -31.06
CA LYS A 586 -16.21 16.56 -29.96
C LYS A 586 -16.49 17.58 -28.85
N THR A 587 -17.18 17.16 -27.80
CA THR A 587 -17.32 17.90 -26.53
C THR A 587 -16.74 17.06 -25.41
N THR A 588 -16.11 17.70 -24.42
CA THR A 588 -15.62 17.03 -23.22
C THR A 588 -16.74 16.81 -22.20
N GLY A 589 -17.88 17.48 -22.35
CA GLY A 589 -18.97 17.47 -21.37
C GLY A 589 -18.71 18.35 -20.14
N TYR A 590 -17.65 19.18 -20.12
CA TYR A 590 -17.29 20.07 -19.01
C TYR A 590 -17.30 21.55 -19.41
N ALA A 591 -17.59 22.41 -18.43
CA ALA A 591 -17.48 23.87 -18.52
C ALA A 591 -16.29 24.40 -17.71
N GLN A 592 -15.86 25.61 -18.03
CA GLN A 592 -14.77 26.29 -17.31
C GLN A 592 -15.25 27.00 -16.04
N THR A 593 -16.53 27.41 -15.98
CA THR A 593 -17.10 28.20 -14.88
C THR A 593 -18.52 27.77 -14.59
N ALA A 594 -18.91 27.81 -13.32
CA ALA A 594 -20.28 27.54 -12.90
C ALA A 594 -21.21 28.69 -13.29
N VAL A 595 -22.48 28.38 -13.50
CA VAL A 595 -23.56 29.33 -13.77
C VAL A 595 -24.74 29.02 -12.85
N ASP A 596 -25.43 30.06 -12.38
CA ASP A 596 -26.59 29.90 -11.52
C ASP A 596 -27.72 29.16 -12.25
N ALA A 597 -28.49 28.37 -11.49
CA ALA A 597 -29.68 27.72 -12.01
C ALA A 597 -30.72 28.77 -12.47
N PRO A 598 -31.49 28.50 -13.54
CA PRO A 598 -32.52 29.41 -14.01
C PRO A 598 -33.51 29.79 -12.90
N SER A 599 -33.76 31.10 -12.73
CA SER A 599 -34.60 31.62 -11.63
C SER A 599 -36.06 31.19 -11.68
N ASN A 600 -36.52 30.63 -12.81
CA ASN A 600 -37.85 30.08 -13.01
C ASN A 600 -37.94 28.56 -12.78
N ALA A 601 -36.88 27.91 -12.31
CA ALA A 601 -36.82 26.48 -12.06
C ALA A 601 -36.28 26.17 -10.65
N THR A 602 -36.70 25.04 -10.08
CA THR A 602 -36.21 24.56 -8.78
C THR A 602 -35.03 23.63 -9.01
N VAL A 603 -33.87 23.85 -8.36
CA VAL A 603 -32.75 22.90 -8.44
C VAL A 603 -33.17 21.55 -7.89
N ALA A 604 -32.98 20.49 -8.67
CA ALA A 604 -33.31 19.13 -8.23
C ALA A 604 -32.45 18.73 -7.02
N GLU A 605 -33.06 18.02 -6.08
CA GLU A 605 -32.42 17.64 -4.82
C GLU A 605 -31.07 16.93 -5.05
N GLY A 606 -30.06 17.35 -4.31
CA GLY A 606 -28.70 16.81 -4.37
C GLY A 606 -27.88 17.22 -5.60
N SER A 607 -28.46 17.93 -6.59
CA SER A 607 -27.73 18.29 -7.80
C SER A 607 -26.57 19.22 -7.51
N THR A 608 -25.42 19.00 -8.15
CA THR A 608 -24.25 19.86 -7.92
C THR A 608 -24.51 21.30 -8.36
N LEU A 609 -24.06 22.26 -7.54
CA LEU A 609 -24.08 23.68 -7.87
C LEU A 609 -22.85 24.12 -8.68
N GLU A 610 -21.82 23.28 -8.74
CA GLU A 610 -20.65 23.43 -9.62
C GLU A 610 -21.00 23.06 -11.06
N CYS A 611 -22.04 23.71 -11.58
CA CYS A 611 -22.67 23.39 -12.85
C CYS A 611 -22.54 24.54 -13.84
N GLY A 612 -21.92 24.29 -15.00
CA GLY A 612 -21.82 25.24 -16.10
C GLY A 612 -23.01 25.22 -17.07
N LYS A 613 -23.91 24.24 -17.00
CA LYS A 613 -25.18 24.23 -17.74
C LYS A 613 -26.27 23.42 -17.06
N TRP A 614 -27.46 24.02 -16.96
CA TRP A 614 -28.66 23.41 -16.40
C TRP A 614 -29.65 23.02 -17.50
N HIS A 615 -30.33 21.90 -17.31
CA HIS A 615 -31.46 21.46 -18.14
C HIS A 615 -32.74 21.43 -17.30
N ILE A 616 -33.80 22.12 -17.76
CA ILE A 616 -35.10 22.16 -17.08
C ILE A 616 -35.99 21.08 -17.67
N PHE A 617 -36.35 20.10 -16.85
CA PHE A 617 -37.16 18.98 -17.33
C PHE A 617 -38.57 19.41 -17.75
N SER A 618 -38.94 19.03 -18.97
CA SER A 618 -40.23 19.32 -19.61
C SER A 618 -41.03 18.05 -19.90
N GLN A 619 -42.36 18.20 -20.04
CA GLN A 619 -43.25 17.06 -20.29
C GLN A 619 -42.94 16.40 -21.65
N GLY A 620 -42.70 15.09 -21.64
CA GLY A 620 -42.42 14.29 -22.85
C GLY A 620 -40.95 13.90 -23.03
N GLU A 621 -40.05 14.43 -22.19
CA GLU A 621 -38.65 14.01 -22.13
C GLU A 621 -38.47 12.79 -21.20
N ASN A 622 -37.34 12.11 -21.35
CA ASN A 622 -36.85 11.08 -20.43
C ASN A 622 -35.33 11.23 -20.25
N CYS A 623 -34.74 10.57 -19.25
CA CYS A 623 -33.31 10.75 -18.96
C CYS A 623 -32.39 10.47 -20.15
N ALA A 624 -32.71 9.46 -20.97
CA ALA A 624 -31.91 9.13 -22.14
C ALA A 624 -31.97 10.25 -23.17
N THR A 625 -33.16 10.79 -23.46
CA THR A 625 -33.33 11.92 -24.38
C THR A 625 -32.61 13.18 -23.90
N ILE A 626 -32.59 13.44 -22.59
CA ILE A 626 -31.85 14.56 -21.99
C ILE A 626 -30.34 14.35 -22.18
N CYS A 627 -29.82 13.16 -21.87
CA CYS A 627 -28.40 12.85 -22.04
C CYS A 627 -27.94 13.05 -23.50
N VAL A 628 -28.75 12.57 -24.45
CA VAL A 628 -28.49 12.74 -25.89
C VAL A 628 -28.55 14.21 -26.30
N GLN A 629 -29.61 14.92 -25.91
CA GLN A 629 -29.81 16.33 -26.23
C GLN A 629 -28.70 17.22 -25.69
N GLU A 630 -28.24 16.93 -24.47
CA GLU A 630 -27.24 17.72 -23.77
C GLU A 630 -25.80 17.23 -24.01
N SER A 631 -25.63 16.16 -24.79
CA SER A 631 -24.32 15.56 -25.09
C SER A 631 -23.50 15.21 -23.84
N ILE A 632 -24.20 14.66 -22.83
CA ILE A 632 -23.61 14.20 -21.56
C ILE A 632 -23.77 12.67 -21.45
N THR A 633 -22.78 12.00 -20.86
CA THR A 633 -22.89 10.57 -20.56
C THR A 633 -23.88 10.34 -19.43
N SER A 634 -24.66 9.25 -19.48
CA SER A 634 -25.61 8.93 -18.41
C SER A 634 -24.93 8.77 -17.04
N ALA A 635 -23.71 8.24 -17.03
CA ALA A 635 -22.91 8.10 -15.81
C ALA A 635 -22.60 9.45 -15.17
N LEU A 636 -22.14 10.43 -15.95
CA LEU A 636 -21.88 11.77 -15.46
C LEU A 636 -23.20 12.45 -15.06
N PHE A 637 -24.26 12.32 -15.85
CA PHE A 637 -25.56 12.93 -15.52
C PHE A 637 -26.13 12.43 -14.18
N LEU A 638 -26.06 11.12 -13.90
CA LEU A 638 -26.50 10.56 -12.61
C LEU A 638 -25.61 11.00 -11.44
N GLN A 639 -24.29 11.09 -11.65
CA GLN A 639 -23.37 11.57 -10.61
C GLN A 639 -23.62 13.04 -10.23
N LEU A 640 -23.96 13.86 -11.21
CA LEU A 640 -24.26 15.27 -11.00
C LEU A 640 -25.62 15.52 -10.35
N ASN A 641 -26.53 14.54 -10.41
CA ASN A 641 -27.91 14.64 -9.95
C ASN A 641 -28.32 13.40 -9.12
N PRO A 642 -27.85 13.28 -7.86
CA PRO A 642 -28.04 12.10 -7.02
C PRO A 642 -29.49 11.77 -6.64
N SER A 643 -30.44 12.67 -6.88
CA SER A 643 -31.88 12.36 -6.79
C SER A 643 -32.36 11.38 -7.86
N LEU A 644 -31.54 11.12 -8.88
CA LEU A 644 -31.79 10.16 -9.95
C LEU A 644 -30.93 8.90 -9.74
N SER A 645 -31.46 7.75 -10.14
CA SER A 645 -30.68 6.50 -10.23
C SER A 645 -30.90 5.81 -11.57
N SER A 646 -30.01 4.90 -11.98
CA SER A 646 -30.12 4.19 -13.25
C SER A 646 -31.44 3.42 -13.41
N SER A 647 -32.01 2.90 -12.31
CA SER A 647 -33.23 2.09 -12.31
C SER A 647 -34.53 2.90 -12.38
N ASN A 648 -34.51 4.17 -11.95
CA ASN A 648 -35.70 5.03 -11.90
C ASN A 648 -35.51 6.41 -12.53
N CYS A 649 -34.43 6.63 -13.28
CA CYS A 649 -34.01 7.96 -13.73
C CYS A 649 -35.18 8.74 -14.33
N SER A 650 -35.84 8.17 -15.35
CA SER A 650 -36.92 8.86 -16.07
C SER A 650 -38.19 9.05 -15.23
N THR A 651 -38.47 8.18 -14.25
CA THR A 651 -39.64 8.29 -13.38
C THR A 651 -39.42 9.21 -12.18
N ALA A 652 -38.15 9.49 -11.83
CA ALA A 652 -37.75 10.40 -10.77
C ALA A 652 -37.59 11.87 -11.25
N LEU A 653 -37.69 12.13 -12.56
CA LEU A 653 -37.67 13.49 -13.10
C LEU A 653 -38.94 14.27 -12.72
N VAL A 654 -38.77 15.49 -12.19
CA VAL A 654 -39.88 16.34 -11.74
C VAL A 654 -40.00 17.55 -12.67
N ILE A 655 -41.20 17.75 -13.23
CA ILE A 655 -41.46 18.85 -14.18
C ILE A 655 -41.14 20.19 -13.50
N GLY A 656 -40.36 21.03 -14.19
CA GLY A 656 -39.94 22.34 -13.68
C GLY A 656 -38.69 22.32 -12.79
N ASN A 657 -38.11 21.15 -12.52
CA ASN A 657 -36.81 21.07 -11.87
C ASN A 657 -35.65 21.26 -12.86
N ALA A 658 -34.58 21.89 -12.38
CA ALA A 658 -33.31 22.06 -13.08
C ALA A 658 -32.32 20.99 -12.63
N TYR A 659 -31.75 20.27 -13.60
CA TYR A 659 -30.73 19.24 -13.42
C TYR A 659 -29.42 19.69 -14.05
N CYS A 660 -28.29 19.40 -13.41
CA CYS A 660 -26.99 19.74 -13.95
C CYS A 660 -26.61 18.81 -15.11
N VAL A 661 -26.26 19.37 -16.28
CA VAL A 661 -25.93 18.60 -17.49
C VAL A 661 -24.54 18.90 -18.05
N VAL A 662 -23.84 19.90 -17.51
CA VAL A 662 -22.43 20.18 -17.82
C VAL A 662 -21.77 20.74 -16.54
N PRO A 663 -20.90 19.99 -15.84
CA PRO A 663 -20.25 20.47 -14.63
C PRO A 663 -18.97 21.26 -14.91
N THR A 664 -18.44 21.95 -13.89
CA THR A 664 -17.13 22.62 -13.97
C THR A 664 -15.97 21.62 -13.87
N LEU A 665 -14.80 22.01 -14.38
CA LEU A 665 -13.55 21.27 -14.12
C LEU A 665 -13.25 21.31 -12.61
N GLY A 666 -13.26 20.14 -11.95
CA GLY A 666 -13.02 20.03 -10.50
C GLY A 666 -14.28 19.87 -9.64
N TRP A 667 -15.48 19.78 -10.23
CA TRP A 667 -16.75 19.65 -9.48
C TRP A 667 -16.74 18.55 -8.41
N ALA A 668 -16.03 17.44 -8.64
CA ALA A 668 -15.92 16.32 -7.70
C ALA A 668 -15.05 16.61 -6.45
N THR A 669 -14.24 17.67 -6.47
CA THR A 669 -13.41 18.11 -5.33
C THR A 669 -14.13 19.13 -4.43
N ALA A 670 -15.25 19.69 -4.90
CA ALA A 670 -16.02 20.68 -4.16
C ALA A 670 -17.07 20.06 -3.21
N SER A 671 -17.27 18.74 -3.26
CA SER A 671 -18.27 18.03 -2.45
C SER A 671 -17.69 17.22 -1.28
N SER A 672 -16.50 17.59 -0.78
CA SER A 672 -15.93 17.07 0.48
C SER A 672 -16.16 18.01 1.65
#